data_AF-A0A484CQQ1-F1
#
_entry.id   AF-A0A484CQQ1-F1
#
_cell.length_a   1.000
_cell.length_b   1.000
_cell.length_c   1.000
_cell.angle_alpha   90.00
_cell.angle_beta   90.00
_cell.angle_gamma   90.00
#
_symmetry.space_group_name_H-M   'P 1'
#
loop_
_entity.id
_entity.type
_entity.pdbx_description
1 polymer ?
#
loop_
_entity_poly.entity_id
_entity_poly.type
_entity_poly.pdbx_seq_one_letter_code
_entity_poly.pdbx_strand_id
1 'polypeptide(L)'
;MSAQLQKKLKELQARIEELEEELEAERAARAKVEKQRADLSRELEEISERLEEAGGATSAQIEMNKKREAEFLKLRRDLEEATLQHEATAATLRKKQADSVADLGEQIDNLQRVKQKLEKEKSELRLELDDVVSNMENIVKAKNNLEKMCRSLEDQMNEYKTKAEEGQRTINDFTMQKAKLQTENGELVRRLEEKDSLVSQLTRGKQSYTQQIEDLKRQLEEEVKAKNALAHAVQSARHDCDLLREQYEEEQEAKAELQRGMSKANSEVAQWRTKYETDAIQRTEELEEAKKKLAQRLQDAEEAVEAVNAKCSPLEKTKHRLQNEIEDLMVDVERSNAAAAALDKKQRNFDKVLAEWKQKYEESQAELESSQKEARSLSTELFKLKNSYEESLEQLETMKRENKNLQEEISDLTEQIGESGKSIHELEKIRKQLEQEKSEIQTALEEAEASLEHEEGKILRAQLEFNQIKADLDRKLAEKDEEMEQAKRNQQRIVDTLQSSLDAETRSRNEALRLKKKMEGDLNEMEIQLSQANRQAAEAQKQLKSVHAHLKDLQLQLDDALRANDDLKENNAIVERRNNLLQAEVEELRSALEQTERGRKLAEQELLDVSERVQLLHSQNTSLINHKKKLEADTSQLQAEVEDAVQECRNVEEKAKKAITDAAMMAEELKKEQDTSAHLERMKKNMEQTIKDLQHRLDEAEQIAMKGGKKQVQKLEARVRELENEVESEQKKASDAVKGVKKYERRIKELTYQTEEDRKNLARLQDLVDKLQLKVKSYKKASEDARGPEE
;
A
#
# COMPACT_ATOMS: atom_id res chain seq x y z
N MET A 1 -139.82 -206.15 45.78
CA MET A 1 -139.92 -204.68 45.87
C MET A 1 -138.76 -204.01 46.62
N SER A 2 -137.95 -204.71 47.43
CA SER A 2 -136.83 -204.10 48.20
C SER A 2 -135.52 -203.90 47.39
N ALA A 3 -135.22 -204.73 46.39
CA ALA A 3 -133.95 -204.66 45.64
C ALA A 3 -133.83 -203.50 44.62
N GLN A 4 -134.94 -202.90 44.17
CA GLN A 4 -134.92 -201.79 43.19
C GLN A 4 -134.65 -200.43 43.82
N LEU A 5 -135.00 -200.22 45.10
CA LEU A 5 -134.78 -198.95 45.80
C LEU A 5 -133.32 -198.74 46.21
N GLN A 6 -132.58 -199.81 46.50
CA GLN A 6 -131.15 -199.73 46.79
C GLN A 6 -130.29 -199.32 45.58
N LYS A 7 -130.73 -199.63 44.35
CA LYS A 7 -129.99 -199.26 43.14
C LYS A 7 -130.10 -197.76 42.84
N LYS A 8 -131.28 -197.17 43.03
CA LYS A 8 -131.51 -195.73 42.86
C LYS A 8 -130.73 -194.86 43.86
N LEU A 9 -130.51 -195.36 45.07
CA LEU A 9 -129.79 -194.61 46.11
C LEU A 9 -128.29 -194.49 45.79
N LYS A 10 -127.69 -195.54 45.22
CA LYS A 10 -126.29 -195.51 44.74
C LYS A 10 -126.10 -194.61 43.52
N GLU A 11 -127.05 -194.58 42.58
CA GLU A 11 -126.99 -193.70 41.40
C GLU A 11 -127.09 -192.21 41.80
N LEU A 12 -127.88 -191.87 42.83
CA LEU A 12 -127.96 -190.49 43.33
C LEU A 12 -126.71 -190.07 44.12
N GLN A 13 -126.06 -190.99 44.83
CA GLN A 13 -124.79 -190.71 45.51
C GLN A 13 -123.65 -190.41 44.53
N ALA A 14 -123.51 -191.19 43.45
CA ALA A 14 -122.51 -190.94 42.41
C ALA A 14 -122.71 -189.58 41.71
N ARG A 15 -123.98 -189.16 41.52
CA ARG A 15 -124.32 -187.86 40.93
C ARG A 15 -123.97 -186.68 41.84
N ILE A 16 -124.00 -186.87 43.16
CA ILE A 16 -123.62 -185.83 44.12
C ILE A 16 -122.09 -185.64 44.11
N GLU A 17 -121.33 -186.73 44.09
CA GLU A 17 -119.86 -186.68 44.00
C GLU A 17 -119.39 -185.98 42.70
N GLU A 18 -120.01 -186.29 41.55
CA GLU A 18 -119.72 -185.61 40.27
C GLU A 18 -119.96 -184.09 40.33
N LEU A 19 -121.05 -183.65 40.97
CA LEU A 19 -121.37 -182.22 41.09
C LEU A 19 -120.46 -181.49 42.10
N GLU A 20 -119.94 -182.19 43.11
CA GLU A 20 -118.96 -181.65 44.04
C GLU A 20 -117.59 -181.45 43.36
N GLU A 21 -117.15 -182.40 42.52
CA GLU A 21 -115.94 -182.24 41.71
C GLU A 21 -116.06 -181.09 40.69
N GLU A 22 -117.21 -180.94 40.01
CA GLU A 22 -117.43 -179.81 39.08
C GLU A 22 -117.40 -178.45 39.79
N LEU A 23 -117.93 -178.36 41.02
CA LEU A 23 -117.91 -177.12 41.80
C LEU A 23 -116.49 -176.76 42.28
N GLU A 24 -115.67 -177.74 42.64
CA GLU A 24 -114.26 -177.51 42.98
C GLU A 24 -113.44 -177.06 41.75
N ALA A 25 -113.69 -177.66 40.58
CA ALA A 25 -113.05 -177.25 39.33
C ALA A 25 -113.39 -175.79 38.97
N GLU A 26 -114.65 -175.39 39.10
CA GLU A 26 -115.07 -174.00 38.82
C GLU A 26 -114.48 -173.00 39.82
N ARG A 27 -114.38 -173.37 41.11
CA ARG A 27 -113.69 -172.54 42.12
C ARG A 27 -112.22 -172.34 41.80
N ALA A 28 -111.52 -173.39 41.35
CA ALA A 28 -110.12 -173.31 40.93
C ALA A 28 -109.94 -172.44 39.68
N ALA A 29 -110.84 -172.57 38.69
CA ALA A 29 -110.83 -171.74 37.49
C ALA A 29 -111.02 -170.25 37.81
N ARG A 30 -111.98 -169.94 38.70
CA ARG A 30 -112.27 -168.56 39.11
C ARG A 30 -111.11 -167.90 39.85
N ALA A 31 -110.44 -168.64 40.75
CA ALA A 31 -109.24 -168.15 41.44
C ALA A 31 -108.10 -167.83 40.44
N LYS A 32 -107.95 -168.62 39.38
CA LYS A 32 -106.94 -168.37 38.33
C LYS A 32 -107.25 -167.11 37.51
N VAL A 33 -108.53 -166.88 37.17
CA VAL A 33 -108.97 -165.67 36.46
C VAL A 33 -108.79 -164.42 37.32
N GLU A 34 -109.12 -164.47 38.61
CA GLU A 34 -108.89 -163.33 39.51
C GLU A 34 -107.40 -162.99 39.65
N LYS A 35 -106.53 -164.00 39.72
CA LYS A 35 -105.08 -163.79 39.72
C LYS A 35 -104.61 -163.11 38.42
N GLN A 36 -105.03 -163.61 37.26
CA GLN A 36 -104.67 -162.99 35.97
C GLN A 36 -105.18 -161.55 35.86
N ARG A 37 -106.38 -161.26 36.38
CA ARG A 37 -106.93 -159.89 36.39
C ARG A 37 -106.12 -158.97 37.30
N ALA A 38 -105.67 -159.45 38.46
CA ALA A 38 -104.81 -158.70 39.35
C ALA A 38 -103.43 -158.42 38.72
N ASP A 39 -102.83 -159.42 38.07
CA ASP A 39 -101.55 -159.29 37.37
C ASP A 39 -101.65 -158.26 36.22
N LEU A 40 -102.69 -158.34 35.39
CA LEU A 40 -102.92 -157.37 34.29
C LEU A 40 -103.21 -155.95 34.79
N SER A 41 -103.90 -155.80 35.93
CA SER A 41 -104.16 -154.48 36.51
C SER A 41 -102.86 -153.82 37.00
N ARG A 42 -101.94 -154.61 37.53
CA ARG A 42 -100.62 -154.15 37.96
C ARG A 42 -99.73 -153.76 36.77
N GLU A 43 -99.74 -154.54 35.69
CA GLU A 43 -99.03 -154.17 34.46
C GLU A 43 -99.55 -152.84 33.87
N LEU A 44 -100.85 -152.59 33.94
CA LEU A 44 -101.45 -151.33 33.51
C LEU A 44 -101.01 -150.13 34.37
N GLU A 45 -100.91 -150.30 35.68
CA GLU A 45 -100.36 -149.28 36.59
C GLU A 45 -98.88 -149.01 36.28
N GLU A 46 -98.05 -150.04 36.10
CA GLU A 46 -96.63 -149.90 35.76
C GLU A 46 -96.41 -149.18 34.41
N ILE A 47 -97.25 -149.45 33.41
CA ILE A 47 -97.19 -148.75 32.11
C ILE A 47 -97.65 -147.29 32.26
N SER A 48 -98.65 -147.02 33.10
CA SER A 48 -99.15 -145.67 33.33
C SER A 48 -98.12 -144.80 34.05
N GLU A 49 -97.44 -145.35 35.07
CA GLU A 49 -96.32 -144.68 35.76
C GLU A 49 -95.18 -144.36 34.79
N ARG A 50 -94.78 -145.31 33.92
CA ARG A 50 -93.75 -145.04 32.89
C ARG A 50 -94.15 -143.97 31.89
N LEU A 51 -95.44 -143.90 31.52
CA LEU A 51 -95.94 -142.86 30.62
C LEU A 51 -95.90 -141.48 31.30
N GLU A 52 -96.23 -141.42 32.59
CA GLU A 52 -96.20 -140.20 33.39
C GLU A 52 -94.74 -139.71 33.60
N GLU A 53 -93.80 -140.62 33.89
CA GLU A 53 -92.37 -140.33 33.95
C GLU A 53 -91.82 -139.81 32.61
N ALA A 54 -92.18 -140.46 31.49
CA ALA A 54 -91.78 -140.02 30.15
C ALA A 54 -92.39 -138.65 29.78
N GLY A 55 -93.63 -138.40 30.20
CA GLY A 55 -94.30 -137.09 30.08
C GLY A 55 -93.58 -136.00 30.89
N GLY A 56 -93.16 -136.31 32.11
CA GLY A 56 -92.36 -135.43 32.97
C GLY A 56 -90.99 -135.10 32.37
N ALA A 57 -90.27 -136.11 31.85
CA ALA A 57 -88.98 -135.91 31.19
C ALA A 57 -89.11 -135.03 29.93
N THR A 58 -90.17 -135.22 29.15
CA THR A 58 -90.43 -134.40 27.95
C THR A 58 -90.74 -132.94 28.32
N SER A 59 -91.52 -132.71 29.38
CA SER A 59 -91.81 -131.37 29.91
C SER A 59 -90.54 -130.64 30.37
N ALA A 60 -89.68 -131.34 31.13
CA ALA A 60 -88.39 -130.79 31.58
C ALA A 60 -87.47 -130.44 30.39
N GLN A 61 -87.44 -131.25 29.34
CA GLN A 61 -86.67 -130.97 28.12
C GLN A 61 -87.20 -129.73 27.38
N ILE A 62 -88.52 -129.57 27.30
CA ILE A 62 -89.14 -128.38 26.70
C ILE A 62 -88.81 -127.13 27.51
N GLU A 63 -88.85 -127.19 28.84
CA GLU A 63 -88.50 -126.06 29.70
C GLU A 63 -87.01 -125.70 29.59
N MET A 64 -86.12 -126.70 29.52
CA MET A 64 -84.69 -126.50 29.27
C MET A 64 -84.44 -125.83 27.90
N ASN A 65 -85.13 -126.28 26.85
CA ASN A 65 -85.02 -125.66 25.52
C ASN A 65 -85.53 -124.22 25.53
N LYS A 66 -86.64 -123.91 26.21
CA LYS A 66 -87.12 -122.53 26.39
C LYS A 66 -86.11 -121.64 27.13
N LYS A 67 -85.46 -122.17 28.17
CA LYS A 67 -84.38 -121.44 28.88
C LYS A 67 -83.19 -121.17 27.96
N ARG A 68 -82.75 -122.16 27.19
CA ARG A 68 -81.69 -121.98 26.18
C ARG A 68 -82.07 -120.97 25.10
N GLU A 69 -83.29 -120.99 24.59
CA GLU A 69 -83.77 -120.01 23.61
C GLU A 69 -83.81 -118.60 24.19
N ALA A 70 -84.26 -118.45 25.44
CA ALA A 70 -84.26 -117.17 26.14
C ALA A 70 -82.84 -116.65 26.39
N GLU A 71 -81.91 -117.52 26.80
CA GLU A 71 -80.49 -117.19 26.95
C GLU A 71 -79.84 -116.80 25.62
N PHE A 72 -80.15 -117.52 24.53
CA PHE A 72 -79.66 -117.21 23.21
C PHE A 72 -80.17 -115.84 22.70
N LEU A 73 -81.46 -115.55 22.91
CA LEU A 73 -82.03 -114.24 22.58
C LEU A 73 -81.41 -113.12 23.42
N LYS A 74 -81.13 -113.37 24.70
CA LYS A 74 -80.44 -112.42 25.56
C LYS A 74 -79.01 -112.16 25.07
N LEU A 75 -78.22 -113.21 24.84
CA LEU A 75 -76.85 -113.09 24.32
C LEU A 75 -76.79 -112.37 22.98
N ARG A 76 -77.79 -112.58 22.11
CA ARG A 76 -77.88 -111.87 20.84
C ARG A 76 -78.14 -110.37 21.03
N ARG A 77 -79.04 -110.00 21.95
CA ARG A 77 -79.27 -108.58 22.30
C ARG A 77 -78.03 -107.96 22.92
N ASP A 78 -77.40 -108.65 23.87
CA ASP A 78 -76.19 -108.17 24.53
C ASP A 78 -75.05 -107.97 23.50
N LEU A 79 -74.95 -108.85 22.49
CA LEU A 79 -74.00 -108.71 21.39
C LEU A 79 -74.33 -107.53 20.45
N GLU A 80 -75.60 -107.35 20.09
CA GLU A 80 -76.06 -106.22 19.27
C GLU A 80 -75.82 -104.88 20.00
N GLU A 81 -76.09 -104.81 21.30
CA GLU A 81 -75.83 -103.64 22.14
C GLU A 81 -74.34 -103.34 22.28
N ALA A 82 -73.51 -104.36 22.53
CA ALA A 82 -72.06 -104.22 22.57
C ALA A 82 -71.49 -103.75 21.22
N THR A 83 -72.04 -104.25 20.11
CA THR A 83 -71.63 -103.84 18.75
C THR A 83 -71.99 -102.38 18.49
N LEU A 84 -73.22 -101.96 18.82
CA LEU A 84 -73.66 -100.56 18.70
C LEU A 84 -72.81 -99.62 19.57
N GLN A 85 -72.49 -100.04 20.79
CA GLN A 85 -71.67 -99.24 21.69
C GLN A 85 -70.22 -99.13 21.20
N HIS A 86 -69.67 -100.21 20.64
CA HIS A 86 -68.36 -100.18 19.98
C HIS A 86 -68.36 -99.26 18.75
N GLU A 87 -69.38 -99.34 17.89
CA GLU A 87 -69.53 -98.47 16.72
C GLU A 87 -69.67 -96.99 17.12
N ALA A 88 -70.47 -96.68 18.13
CA ALA A 88 -70.62 -95.33 18.66
C ALA A 88 -69.29 -94.79 19.23
N THR A 89 -68.54 -95.64 19.96
CA THR A 89 -67.22 -95.29 20.49
C THR A 89 -66.22 -95.05 19.37
N ALA A 90 -66.19 -95.91 18.36
CA ALA A 90 -65.32 -95.77 17.19
C ALA A 90 -65.67 -94.52 16.36
N ALA A 91 -66.95 -94.21 16.17
CA ALA A 91 -67.39 -92.99 15.50
C ALA A 91 -66.97 -91.73 16.28
N THR A 92 -67.11 -91.74 17.60
CA THR A 92 -66.68 -90.63 18.47
C THR A 92 -65.16 -90.42 18.40
N LEU A 93 -64.37 -91.50 18.42
CA LEU A 93 -62.91 -91.43 18.29
C LEU A 93 -62.49 -90.92 16.91
N ARG A 94 -63.12 -91.40 15.83
CA ARG A 94 -62.87 -90.89 14.47
C ARG A 94 -63.20 -89.41 14.35
N LYS A 95 -64.31 -88.96 14.94
CA LYS A 95 -64.67 -87.55 14.96
C LYS A 95 -63.63 -86.72 15.71
N LYS A 96 -63.23 -87.13 16.93
CA LYS A 96 -62.17 -86.45 17.69
C LYS A 96 -60.84 -86.39 16.93
N GLN A 97 -60.47 -87.47 16.24
CA GLN A 97 -59.26 -87.46 15.39
C GLN A 97 -59.41 -86.50 14.22
N ALA A 98 -60.55 -86.48 13.53
CA ALA A 98 -60.81 -85.56 12.44
C ALA A 98 -60.77 -84.09 12.90
N ASP A 99 -61.42 -83.78 14.02
CA ASP A 99 -61.42 -82.45 14.63
C ASP A 99 -59.99 -82.04 15.03
N SER A 100 -59.23 -82.94 15.67
CA SER A 100 -57.84 -82.68 16.04
C SER A 100 -56.92 -82.49 14.83
N VAL A 101 -57.14 -83.22 13.73
CA VAL A 101 -56.38 -83.06 12.49
C VAL A 101 -56.73 -81.72 11.83
N ALA A 102 -57.99 -81.29 11.87
CA ALA A 102 -58.41 -79.98 11.38
C ALA A 102 -57.77 -78.84 12.19
N ASP A 103 -57.79 -78.92 13.52
CA ASP A 103 -57.17 -77.93 14.41
C ASP A 103 -55.65 -77.84 14.17
N LEU A 104 -54.97 -78.98 14.02
CA LEU A 104 -53.54 -79.01 13.68
C LEU A 104 -53.28 -78.44 12.29
N GLY A 105 -54.18 -78.68 11.32
CA GLY A 105 -54.12 -78.07 9.99
C GLY A 105 -54.21 -76.56 10.04
N GLU A 106 -55.17 -76.00 10.79
CA GLU A 106 -55.30 -74.55 10.98
C GLU A 106 -54.09 -73.94 11.71
N GLN A 107 -53.53 -74.64 12.70
CA GLN A 107 -52.29 -74.21 13.36
C GLN A 107 -51.10 -74.17 12.38
N ILE A 108 -50.96 -75.17 11.52
CA ILE A 108 -49.92 -75.19 10.48
C ILE A 108 -50.09 -74.03 9.51
N ASP A 109 -51.30 -73.77 9.03
CA ASP A 109 -51.59 -72.66 8.12
C ASP A 109 -51.30 -71.30 8.76
N ASN A 110 -51.67 -71.13 10.03
CA ASN A 110 -51.36 -69.92 10.79
C ASN A 110 -49.84 -69.73 10.96
N LEU A 111 -49.11 -70.80 11.32
CA LEU A 111 -47.65 -70.76 11.42
C LEU A 111 -46.99 -70.45 10.07
N GLN A 112 -47.51 -70.96 8.96
CA GLN A 112 -47.01 -70.62 7.63
C GLN A 112 -47.21 -69.15 7.28
N ARG A 113 -48.37 -68.55 7.61
CA ARG A 113 -48.61 -67.12 7.41
C ARG A 113 -47.68 -66.26 8.26
N VAL A 114 -47.50 -66.61 9.54
CA VAL A 114 -46.57 -65.91 10.43
C VAL A 114 -45.14 -66.02 9.91
N LYS A 115 -44.71 -67.21 9.47
CA LYS A 115 -43.40 -67.42 8.85
C LYS A 115 -43.20 -66.53 7.63
N GLN A 116 -44.15 -66.48 6.70
CA GLN A 116 -44.05 -65.62 5.52
C GLN A 116 -43.95 -64.14 5.88
N LYS A 117 -44.70 -63.70 6.90
CA LYS A 117 -44.63 -62.33 7.40
C LYS A 117 -43.26 -62.01 7.98
N LEU A 118 -42.73 -62.90 8.82
CA LEU A 118 -41.39 -62.76 9.42
C LEU A 118 -40.27 -62.83 8.37
N GLU A 119 -40.41 -63.66 7.33
CA GLU A 119 -39.46 -63.69 6.21
C GLU A 119 -39.47 -62.37 5.43
N LYS A 120 -40.63 -61.74 5.27
CA LYS A 120 -40.77 -60.43 4.65
C LYS A 120 -40.15 -59.32 5.52
N GLU A 121 -40.52 -59.25 6.80
CA GLU A 121 -39.94 -58.29 7.75
C GLU A 121 -38.41 -58.45 7.85
N LYS A 122 -37.90 -59.68 7.88
CA LYS A 122 -36.46 -59.96 7.83
C LYS A 122 -35.81 -59.42 6.55
N SER A 123 -36.47 -59.51 5.41
CA SER A 123 -35.95 -58.99 4.14
C SER A 123 -35.94 -57.46 4.11
N GLU A 124 -36.97 -56.82 4.66
CA GLU A 124 -37.08 -55.37 4.80
C GLU A 124 -36.00 -54.83 5.73
N LEU A 125 -35.83 -55.42 6.93
CA LEU A 125 -34.76 -55.06 7.86
C LEU A 125 -33.35 -55.28 7.28
N ARG A 126 -33.18 -56.25 6.38
CA ARG A 126 -31.91 -56.46 5.67
C ARG A 126 -31.60 -55.32 4.71
N LEU A 127 -32.60 -54.86 3.95
CA LEU A 127 -32.45 -53.72 3.05
C LEU A 127 -32.17 -52.44 3.82
N GLU A 128 -32.86 -52.21 4.93
CA GLU A 128 -32.58 -51.07 5.82
C GLU A 128 -31.16 -51.12 6.39
N LEU A 129 -30.68 -52.30 6.80
CA LEU A 129 -29.31 -52.48 7.26
C LEU A 129 -28.30 -52.18 6.14
N ASP A 130 -28.52 -52.68 4.94
CA ASP A 130 -27.66 -52.43 3.78
C ASP A 130 -27.61 -50.93 3.42
N ASP A 131 -28.76 -50.23 3.48
CA ASP A 131 -28.85 -48.78 3.27
C ASP A 131 -28.10 -47.98 4.36
N VAL A 132 -28.23 -48.38 5.63
CA VAL A 132 -27.51 -47.73 6.75
C VAL A 132 -26.00 -47.97 6.64
N VAL A 133 -25.57 -49.18 6.26
CA VAL A 133 -24.16 -49.49 6.03
C VAL A 133 -23.60 -48.64 4.88
N SER A 134 -24.31 -48.55 3.76
CA SER A 134 -23.94 -47.68 2.63
C SER A 134 -23.83 -46.21 3.05
N ASN A 135 -24.78 -45.71 3.84
CA ASN A 135 -24.71 -44.35 4.39
C ASN A 135 -23.51 -44.15 5.32
N MET A 136 -23.20 -45.13 6.17
CA MET A 136 -22.03 -45.08 7.05
C MET A 136 -20.73 -45.02 6.23
N GLU A 137 -20.60 -45.82 5.18
CA GLU A 137 -19.44 -45.80 4.28
C GLU A 137 -19.29 -44.44 3.59
N ASN A 138 -20.39 -43.84 3.13
CA ASN A 138 -20.39 -42.50 2.55
C ASN A 138 -19.94 -41.43 3.56
N ILE A 139 -20.42 -41.50 4.81
CA ILE A 139 -20.01 -40.59 5.89
C ILE A 139 -18.52 -40.76 6.22
N VAL A 140 -18.02 -42.00 6.28
CA VAL A 140 -16.59 -42.27 6.52
C VAL A 140 -15.72 -41.71 5.40
N LYS A 141 -16.13 -41.86 4.14
CA LYS A 141 -15.44 -41.26 2.99
C LYS A 141 -15.45 -39.73 3.06
N ALA A 142 -16.58 -39.12 3.40
CA ALA A 142 -16.68 -37.67 3.57
C ALA A 142 -15.79 -37.16 4.71
N LYS A 143 -15.78 -37.85 5.86
CA LYS A 143 -14.92 -37.55 7.00
C LYS A 143 -13.43 -37.60 6.60
N ASN A 144 -13.00 -38.67 5.93
CA ASN A 144 -11.62 -38.80 5.48
C ASN A 144 -11.20 -37.69 4.51
N ASN A 145 -12.11 -37.21 3.66
CA ASN A 145 -11.86 -36.08 2.77
C ASN A 145 -11.73 -34.77 3.54
N LEU A 146 -12.59 -34.54 4.54
CA LEU A 146 -12.51 -33.36 5.42
C LEU A 146 -11.21 -33.35 6.23
N GLU A 147 -10.79 -34.49 6.80
CA GLU A 147 -9.51 -34.60 7.52
C GLU A 147 -8.30 -34.29 6.62
N LYS A 148 -8.32 -34.77 5.36
CA LYS A 148 -7.29 -34.42 4.38
C LYS A 148 -7.27 -32.92 4.06
N MET A 149 -8.45 -32.31 3.93
CA MET A 149 -8.57 -30.87 3.69
C MET A 149 -8.03 -30.06 4.87
N CYS A 150 -8.40 -30.44 6.11
CA CYS A 150 -7.89 -29.80 7.32
C CYS A 150 -6.36 -29.86 7.39
N ARG A 151 -5.74 -31.03 7.14
CA ARG A 151 -4.28 -31.14 7.10
C ARG A 151 -3.65 -30.24 6.03
N SER A 152 -4.24 -30.19 4.84
CA SER A 152 -3.75 -29.31 3.77
C SER A 152 -3.83 -27.83 4.14
N LEU A 153 -4.90 -27.43 4.85
CA LEU A 153 -5.06 -26.05 5.33
C LEU A 153 -4.08 -25.72 6.46
N GLU A 154 -3.79 -26.68 7.35
CA GLU A 154 -2.76 -26.55 8.38
C GLU A 154 -1.36 -26.39 7.76
N ASP A 155 -1.04 -27.18 6.73
CA ASP A 155 0.23 -27.07 6.00
C ASP A 155 0.36 -25.71 5.32
N GLN A 156 -0.69 -25.23 4.65
CA GLN A 156 -0.72 -23.89 4.04
C GLN A 156 -0.57 -22.78 5.09
N MET A 157 -1.24 -22.88 6.24
CA MET A 157 -1.10 -21.93 7.32
C MET A 157 0.34 -21.86 7.83
N ASN A 158 0.99 -23.02 8.01
CA ASN A 158 2.39 -23.09 8.43
C ASN A 158 3.34 -22.49 7.39
N GLU A 159 3.07 -22.69 6.10
CA GLU A 159 3.85 -22.06 5.02
C GLU A 159 3.70 -20.54 5.03
N TYR A 160 2.47 -20.02 5.17
CA TYR A 160 2.22 -18.57 5.29
C TYR A 160 2.88 -17.97 6.52
N LYS A 161 2.85 -18.68 7.66
CA LYS A 161 3.53 -18.25 8.89
C LYS A 161 5.04 -18.16 8.67
N THR A 162 5.64 -19.15 8.01
CA THR A 162 7.07 -19.16 7.69
C THR A 162 7.44 -17.99 6.77
N LYS A 163 6.64 -17.75 5.71
CA LYS A 163 6.82 -16.60 4.81
C LYS A 163 6.67 -15.25 5.54
N ALA A 164 5.75 -15.15 6.50
CA ALA A 164 5.59 -13.94 7.31
C ALA A 164 6.81 -13.69 8.20
N GLU A 165 7.37 -14.73 8.83
CA GLU A 165 8.59 -14.64 9.62
C GLU A 165 9.81 -14.24 8.76
N GLU A 166 9.93 -14.78 7.55
CA GLU A 166 10.96 -14.38 6.57
C GLU A 166 10.79 -12.93 6.11
N GLY A 167 9.56 -12.50 5.84
CA GLY A 167 9.24 -11.11 5.54
C GLY A 167 9.64 -10.18 6.69
N GLN A 168 9.35 -10.57 7.92
CA GLN A 168 9.74 -9.79 9.11
C GLN A 168 11.26 -9.70 9.27
N ARG A 169 12.01 -10.79 9.00
CA ARG A 169 13.48 -10.75 8.99
C ARG A 169 14.01 -9.79 7.93
N THR A 170 13.45 -9.86 6.72
CA THR A 170 13.83 -8.98 5.60
C THR A 170 13.57 -7.51 5.92
N ILE A 171 12.43 -7.19 6.56
CA ILE A 171 12.11 -5.83 7.03
C ILE A 171 13.13 -5.36 8.07
N ASN A 172 13.53 -6.23 9.00
CA ASN A 172 14.53 -5.90 10.01
C ASN A 172 15.90 -5.63 9.37
N ASP A 173 16.30 -6.43 8.39
CA ASP A 173 17.56 -6.24 7.63
C ASP A 173 17.56 -4.90 6.88
N PHE A 174 16.48 -4.58 6.17
CA PHE A 174 16.35 -3.29 5.50
C PHE A 174 16.32 -2.11 6.48
N THR A 175 15.68 -2.28 7.63
CA THR A 175 15.65 -1.24 8.68
C THR A 175 17.06 -0.99 9.21
N MET A 176 17.84 -2.05 9.45
CA MET A 176 19.24 -1.94 9.88
C MET A 176 20.11 -1.30 8.80
N GLN A 177 19.92 -1.65 7.53
CA GLN A 177 20.64 -1.05 6.41
C GLN A 177 20.31 0.44 6.24
N LYS A 178 19.03 0.81 6.37
CA LYS A 178 18.58 2.20 6.38
C LYS A 178 19.23 3.01 7.50
N ALA A 179 19.31 2.45 8.72
CA ALA A 179 19.98 3.11 9.85
C ALA A 179 21.48 3.34 9.61
N LYS A 180 22.17 2.37 9.01
CA LYS A 180 23.58 2.51 8.59
C LYS A 180 23.74 3.63 7.56
N LEU A 181 22.96 3.61 6.48
CA LEU A 181 23.02 4.64 5.43
C LEU A 181 22.68 6.03 5.97
N GLN A 182 21.74 6.13 6.92
CA GLN A 182 21.41 7.40 7.57
C GLN A 182 22.56 7.94 8.43
N THR A 183 23.31 7.04 9.08
CA THR A 183 24.51 7.39 9.84
C THR A 183 25.64 7.86 8.91
N GLU A 184 25.90 7.12 7.83
CA GLU A 184 26.88 7.51 6.80
C GLU A 184 26.53 8.86 6.16
N ASN A 185 25.25 9.10 5.88
CA ASN A 185 24.80 10.38 5.35
C ASN A 185 25.04 11.52 6.36
N GLY A 186 24.80 11.29 7.65
CA GLY A 186 25.15 12.25 8.70
C GLY A 186 26.65 12.57 8.77
N GLU A 187 27.51 11.57 8.60
CA GLU A 187 28.97 11.76 8.53
C GLU A 187 29.39 12.54 7.29
N LEU A 188 28.77 12.28 6.14
CA LEU A 188 29.02 13.00 4.89
C LEU A 188 28.59 14.46 4.99
N VAL A 189 27.43 14.74 5.58
CA VAL A 189 26.95 16.10 5.85
C VAL A 189 27.95 16.83 6.75
N ARG A 190 28.39 16.20 7.85
CA ARG A 190 29.40 16.79 8.72
C ARG A 190 30.71 17.10 7.98
N ARG A 191 31.19 16.17 7.12
CA ARG A 191 32.38 16.41 6.29
C ARG A 191 32.18 17.56 5.32
N LEU A 192 30.99 17.71 4.75
CA LEU A 192 30.65 18.82 3.87
C LEU A 192 30.70 20.15 4.63
N GLU A 193 30.10 20.23 5.83
CA GLU A 193 30.15 21.41 6.69
C GLU A 193 31.59 21.78 7.08
N GLU A 194 32.43 20.79 7.42
CA GLU A 194 33.85 21.01 7.70
C GLU A 194 34.57 21.60 6.47
N LYS A 195 34.28 21.09 5.26
CA LYS A 195 34.85 21.63 4.01
C LYS A 195 34.33 23.02 3.67
N ASP A 196 33.06 23.30 3.85
CA ASP A 196 32.48 24.62 3.63
C ASP A 196 33.04 25.67 4.62
N SER A 197 33.30 25.26 5.87
CA SER A 197 33.98 26.09 6.85
C SER A 197 35.41 26.43 6.40
N LEU A 198 36.13 25.45 5.84
CA LEU A 198 37.48 25.64 5.31
C LEU A 198 37.48 26.54 4.07
N VAL A 199 36.52 26.34 3.16
CA VAL A 199 36.33 27.21 1.98
C VAL A 199 36.03 28.63 2.42
N SER A 200 35.20 28.82 3.44
CA SER A 200 34.89 30.14 4.01
C SER A 200 36.15 30.80 4.61
N GLN A 201 36.98 30.06 5.34
CA GLN A 201 38.25 30.56 5.87
C GLN A 201 39.23 30.94 4.76
N LEU A 202 39.39 30.08 3.74
CA LEU A 202 40.25 30.34 2.59
C LEU A 202 39.76 31.54 1.79
N THR A 203 38.45 31.72 1.66
CA THR A 203 37.85 32.86 0.96
C THR A 203 38.12 34.17 1.70
N ARG A 204 38.00 34.20 3.03
CA ARG A 204 38.39 35.36 3.85
C ARG A 204 39.89 35.65 3.73
N GLY A 205 40.72 34.61 3.77
CA GLY A 205 42.17 34.74 3.55
C GLY A 205 42.50 35.33 2.19
N LYS A 206 41.85 34.82 1.13
CA LYS A 206 41.97 35.35 -0.24
C LYS A 206 41.59 36.83 -0.28
N GLN A 207 40.45 37.22 0.29
CA GLN A 207 40.02 38.64 0.33
C GLN A 207 41.05 39.52 1.06
N SER A 208 41.58 39.06 2.19
CA SER A 208 42.64 39.76 2.92
C SER A 208 43.90 39.95 2.07
N TYR A 209 44.35 38.91 1.36
CA TYR A 209 45.52 39.02 0.49
C TYR A 209 45.27 39.88 -0.74
N THR A 210 44.06 39.83 -1.31
CA THR A 210 43.66 40.73 -2.41
C THR A 210 43.71 42.19 -1.96
N GLN A 211 43.16 42.51 -0.77
CA GLN A 211 43.23 43.86 -0.20
C GLN A 211 44.69 44.29 0.00
N GLN A 212 45.54 43.40 0.51
CA GLN A 212 46.96 43.67 0.71
C GLN A 212 47.70 43.92 -0.62
N ILE A 213 47.32 43.21 -1.70
CA ILE A 213 47.84 43.45 -3.05
C ILE A 213 47.36 44.80 -3.59
N GLU A 214 46.11 45.18 -3.36
CA GLU A 214 45.57 46.49 -3.77
C GLU A 214 46.27 47.64 -3.03
N ASP A 215 46.50 47.48 -1.72
CA ASP A 215 47.24 48.45 -0.92
C ASP A 215 48.70 48.61 -1.42
N LEU A 216 49.37 47.50 -1.74
CA LEU A 216 50.72 47.52 -2.34
C LEU A 216 50.73 48.13 -3.74
N LYS A 217 49.69 47.90 -4.55
CA LYS A 217 49.54 48.56 -5.86
C LYS A 217 49.34 50.07 -5.69
N ARG A 218 48.54 50.50 -4.72
CA ARG A 218 48.34 51.93 -4.43
C ARG A 218 49.65 52.58 -3.97
N GLN A 219 50.41 51.92 -3.10
CA GLN A 219 51.75 52.37 -2.72
C GLN A 219 52.69 52.45 -3.92
N LEU A 220 52.66 51.47 -4.82
CA LEU A 220 53.46 51.50 -6.05
C LEU A 220 53.06 52.66 -6.97
N GLU A 221 51.76 52.94 -7.12
CA GLU A 221 51.27 54.08 -7.90
C GLU A 221 51.67 55.43 -7.29
N GLU A 222 51.64 55.55 -5.96
CA GLU A 222 52.13 56.72 -5.23
C GLU A 222 53.64 56.91 -5.44
N GLU A 223 54.43 55.84 -5.36
CA GLU A 223 55.88 55.86 -5.67
C GLU A 223 56.17 56.20 -7.13
N VAL A 224 55.36 55.71 -8.07
CA VAL A 224 55.48 56.08 -9.50
C VAL A 224 55.14 57.55 -9.71
N LYS A 225 54.11 58.08 -9.05
CA LYS A 225 53.78 59.52 -9.09
C LYS A 225 54.91 60.36 -8.48
N ALA A 226 55.46 59.95 -7.34
CA ALA A 226 56.59 60.62 -6.70
C ALA A 226 57.84 60.58 -7.59
N LYS A 227 58.14 59.43 -8.20
CA LYS A 227 59.23 59.27 -9.17
C LYS A 227 59.04 60.16 -10.40
N ASN A 228 57.83 60.25 -10.94
CA ASN A 228 57.54 61.10 -12.10
C ASN A 228 57.66 62.60 -11.73
N ALA A 229 57.19 63.00 -10.54
CA ALA A 229 57.38 64.34 -10.02
C ALA A 229 58.87 64.69 -9.84
N LEU A 230 59.66 63.76 -9.30
CA LEU A 230 61.11 63.88 -9.19
C LEU A 230 61.79 63.92 -10.56
N ALA A 231 61.34 63.12 -11.53
CA ALA A 231 61.85 63.15 -12.89
C ALA A 231 61.59 64.51 -13.55
N HIS A 232 60.39 65.06 -13.40
CA HIS A 232 60.06 66.42 -13.86
C HIS A 232 60.89 67.49 -13.14
N ALA A 233 61.10 67.37 -11.83
CA ALA A 233 61.95 68.29 -11.07
C ALA A 233 63.42 68.21 -11.53
N VAL A 234 63.94 67.02 -11.82
CA VAL A 234 65.29 66.82 -12.39
C VAL A 234 65.36 67.38 -13.81
N GLN A 235 64.31 67.26 -14.61
CA GLN A 235 64.27 67.81 -15.96
C GLN A 235 64.20 69.34 -15.94
N SER A 236 63.44 69.92 -15.01
CA SER A 236 63.43 71.36 -14.73
C SER A 236 64.79 71.85 -14.26
N ALA A 237 65.42 71.16 -13.29
CA ALA A 237 66.75 71.51 -12.81
C ALA A 237 67.83 71.36 -13.89
N ARG A 238 67.68 70.41 -14.82
CA ARG A 238 68.54 70.30 -16.01
C ARG A 238 68.33 71.47 -16.96
N HIS A 239 67.08 71.86 -17.21
CA HIS A 239 66.78 73.05 -17.99
C HIS A 239 67.35 74.32 -17.34
N ASP A 240 67.25 74.47 -16.03
CA ASP A 240 67.85 75.56 -15.28
C ASP A 240 69.39 75.51 -15.34
N CYS A 241 70.00 74.32 -15.32
CA CYS A 241 71.45 74.15 -15.51
C CYS A 241 71.90 74.47 -16.95
N ASP A 242 71.09 74.15 -17.95
CA ASP A 242 71.34 74.48 -19.35
C ASP A 242 71.21 76.00 -19.56
N LEU A 243 70.21 76.64 -18.95
CA LEU A 243 70.07 78.10 -18.93
C LEU A 243 71.26 78.78 -18.22
N LEU A 244 71.73 78.22 -17.10
CA LEU A 244 72.92 78.72 -16.40
C LEU A 244 74.22 78.48 -17.19
N ARG A 245 74.26 77.45 -18.05
CA ARG A 245 75.36 77.25 -19.01
C ARG A 245 75.31 78.24 -20.15
N GLU A 246 74.15 78.48 -20.75
CA GLU A 246 73.96 79.52 -21.76
C GLU A 246 74.33 80.89 -21.17
N GLN A 247 73.90 81.20 -19.94
CA GLN A 247 74.32 82.44 -19.25
C GLN A 247 75.82 82.49 -18.94
N TYR A 248 76.47 81.35 -18.65
CA TYR A 248 77.91 81.29 -18.43
C TYR A 248 78.72 81.42 -19.74
N GLU A 249 78.22 80.86 -20.84
CA GLU A 249 78.78 81.02 -22.19
C GLU A 249 78.58 82.46 -22.69
N GLU A 250 77.41 83.05 -22.48
CA GLU A 250 77.11 84.46 -22.76
C GLU A 250 77.96 85.40 -21.90
N GLU A 251 78.23 85.09 -20.62
CA GLU A 251 79.14 85.89 -19.77
C GLU A 251 80.62 85.71 -20.15
N GLN A 252 81.03 84.55 -20.70
CA GLN A 252 82.39 84.37 -21.25
C GLN A 252 82.56 85.08 -22.60
N GLU A 253 81.53 85.09 -23.45
CA GLU A 253 81.52 85.87 -24.70
C GLU A 253 81.40 87.37 -24.42
N ALA A 254 80.56 87.79 -23.47
CA ALA A 254 80.44 89.19 -23.03
C ALA A 254 81.74 89.67 -22.37
N LYS A 255 82.48 88.82 -21.65
CA LYS A 255 83.83 89.15 -21.15
C LYS A 255 84.85 89.32 -22.28
N ALA A 256 84.80 88.48 -23.31
CA ALA A 256 85.66 88.61 -24.50
C ALA A 256 85.28 89.83 -25.37
N GLU A 257 84.01 90.21 -25.39
CA GLU A 257 83.48 91.39 -26.09
C GLU A 257 83.65 92.69 -25.30
N LEU A 258 83.55 92.69 -23.96
CA LEU A 258 83.90 93.83 -23.10
C LEU A 258 85.40 94.16 -23.18
N GLN A 259 86.26 93.15 -23.40
CA GLN A 259 87.69 93.34 -23.63
C GLN A 259 88.00 93.93 -25.04
N ARG A 260 87.09 93.76 -26.03
CA ARG A 260 87.18 94.42 -27.35
C ARG A 260 86.46 95.78 -27.39
N GLY A 261 85.34 95.92 -26.69
CA GLY A 261 84.49 97.12 -26.59
C GLY A 261 85.10 98.26 -25.78
N MET A 262 85.93 97.95 -24.77
CA MET A 262 86.75 98.94 -24.05
C MET A 262 87.75 99.67 -24.96
N SER A 263 88.11 99.11 -26.13
CA SER A 263 88.96 99.80 -27.12
C SER A 263 88.18 100.65 -28.13
N LYS A 264 86.85 100.46 -28.26
CA LYS A 264 85.98 101.14 -29.24
C LYS A 264 85.06 102.19 -28.63
N ALA A 265 84.68 102.03 -27.36
CA ALA A 265 83.85 102.98 -26.60
C ALA A 265 84.54 104.33 -26.33
N ASN A 266 85.87 104.41 -26.47
CA ASN A 266 86.61 105.69 -26.43
C ASN A 266 86.46 106.54 -27.72
N SER A 267 85.92 105.99 -28.82
CA SER A 267 85.72 106.72 -30.09
C SER A 267 84.27 107.10 -30.41
N GLU A 268 83.28 106.52 -29.74
CA GLU A 268 81.86 106.67 -30.13
C GLU A 268 81.07 107.67 -29.26
N VAL A 269 81.67 108.18 -28.18
CA VAL A 269 81.16 109.33 -27.39
C VAL A 269 81.09 110.62 -28.24
N ALA A 270 81.78 110.67 -29.39
CA ALA A 270 81.78 111.82 -30.30
C ALA A 270 80.58 111.87 -31.29
N GLN A 271 79.82 110.78 -31.49
CA GLN A 271 78.84 110.70 -32.58
C GLN A 271 77.35 110.76 -32.15
N TRP A 272 77.04 110.58 -30.87
CA TRP A 272 75.66 110.67 -30.36
C TRP A 272 75.17 112.10 -30.08
N ARG A 273 75.94 113.12 -30.50
CA ARG A 273 75.52 114.53 -30.52
C ARG A 273 74.55 114.89 -31.67
N THR A 274 74.11 113.94 -32.51
CA THR A 274 73.36 114.27 -33.74
C THR A 274 72.31 113.22 -34.14
N LYS A 275 71.46 112.74 -33.23
CA LYS A 275 70.20 112.03 -33.56
C LYS A 275 69.13 112.20 -32.47
N TYR A 276 68.83 113.45 -32.11
CA TYR A 276 67.79 113.79 -31.13
C TYR A 276 66.85 114.92 -31.59
N GLU A 277 66.62 115.04 -32.90
CA GLU A 277 65.55 115.85 -33.46
C GLU A 277 64.83 115.06 -34.55
N THR A 278 63.50 115.17 -34.58
CA THR A 278 62.53 114.57 -35.52
C THR A 278 62.20 113.08 -35.36
N ASP A 279 61.26 112.77 -34.43
CA ASP A 279 60.03 111.99 -34.72
C ASP A 279 59.17 111.78 -33.45
N ALA A 280 58.62 112.87 -32.90
CA ALA A 280 57.77 112.84 -31.71
C ALA A 280 56.47 113.67 -31.83
N ILE A 281 55.88 113.81 -33.04
CA ILE A 281 54.63 114.58 -33.25
C ILE A 281 53.69 113.91 -34.29
N GLN A 282 53.50 112.59 -34.27
CA GLN A 282 52.43 111.90 -35.03
C GLN A 282 51.89 110.65 -34.31
N ARG A 283 51.63 110.72 -33.00
CA ARG A 283 50.98 109.63 -32.22
C ARG A 283 50.05 110.16 -31.12
N THR A 284 49.21 111.14 -31.46
CA THR A 284 48.22 111.70 -30.51
C THR A 284 46.80 111.85 -31.07
N GLU A 285 46.56 111.58 -32.36
CA GLU A 285 45.23 111.77 -32.98
C GLU A 285 44.42 110.47 -33.23
N GLU A 286 45.03 109.27 -33.08
CA GLU A 286 44.33 107.98 -33.27
C GLU A 286 43.61 107.43 -32.02
N LEU A 287 43.75 108.10 -30.86
CA LEU A 287 43.27 107.58 -29.56
C LEU A 287 41.90 108.13 -29.13
N GLU A 288 41.41 109.22 -29.75
CA GLU A 288 40.09 109.81 -29.43
C GLU A 288 38.91 109.16 -30.18
N GLU A 289 39.12 108.57 -31.37
CA GLU A 289 38.03 108.00 -32.18
C GLU A 289 37.57 106.60 -31.69
N ALA A 290 38.45 105.85 -31.03
CA ALA A 290 38.14 104.54 -30.43
C ALA A 290 37.22 104.64 -29.18
N LYS A 291 37.23 105.78 -28.49
CA LYS A 291 36.48 105.98 -27.24
C LYS A 291 34.97 106.16 -27.48
N LYS A 292 34.57 106.70 -28.64
CA LYS A 292 33.15 106.93 -28.98
C LYS A 292 32.41 105.66 -29.43
N LYS A 293 33.10 104.67 -30.01
CA LYS A 293 32.50 103.39 -30.43
C LYS A 293 32.27 102.39 -29.29
N LEU A 294 33.00 102.51 -28.18
CA LEU A 294 32.86 101.65 -27.00
C LEU A 294 31.68 102.05 -26.11
N ALA A 295 31.31 103.33 -26.07
CA ALA A 295 30.17 103.82 -25.27
C ALA A 295 28.80 103.36 -25.82
N GLN A 296 28.64 103.26 -27.15
CA GLN A 296 27.39 102.82 -27.78
C GLN A 296 27.11 101.31 -27.55
N ARG A 297 28.16 100.47 -27.55
CA ARG A 297 28.05 99.02 -27.33
C ARG A 297 27.74 98.64 -25.89
N LEU A 298 28.06 99.50 -24.93
CA LEU A 298 27.74 99.28 -23.53
C LEU A 298 26.23 99.47 -23.28
N GLN A 299 25.63 100.50 -23.89
CA GLN A 299 24.20 100.81 -23.75
C GLN A 299 23.29 99.74 -24.39
N ASP A 300 23.65 99.21 -25.56
CA ASP A 300 22.89 98.12 -26.21
C ASP A 300 22.96 96.79 -25.42
N ALA A 301 24.03 96.57 -24.65
CA ALA A 301 24.19 95.37 -23.81
C ALA A 301 23.41 95.48 -22.49
N GLU A 302 23.31 96.68 -21.91
CA GLU A 302 22.54 96.95 -20.69
C GLU A 302 21.02 96.77 -20.92
N GLU A 303 20.49 97.23 -22.06
CA GLU A 303 19.07 97.04 -22.42
C GLU A 303 18.70 95.56 -22.68
N ALA A 304 19.63 94.75 -23.16
CA ALA A 304 19.43 93.32 -23.36
C ALA A 304 19.38 92.52 -22.04
N VAL A 305 20.13 92.96 -21.03
CA VAL A 305 20.16 92.31 -19.70
C VAL A 305 18.86 92.60 -18.92
N GLU A 306 18.33 93.82 -18.98
CA GLU A 306 17.03 94.14 -18.34
C GLU A 306 15.86 93.35 -18.95
N ALA A 307 15.87 93.13 -20.27
CA ALA A 307 14.85 92.34 -20.96
C ALA A 307 14.85 90.84 -20.58
N VAL A 308 16.02 90.28 -20.23
CA VAL A 308 16.15 88.89 -19.77
C VAL A 308 15.76 88.74 -18.29
N ASN A 309 16.08 89.75 -17.46
CA ASN A 309 15.70 89.75 -16.05
C ASN A 309 14.17 89.82 -15.84
N ALA A 310 13.46 90.58 -16.69
CA ALA A 310 12.00 90.64 -16.68
C ALA A 310 11.32 89.28 -16.97
N LYS A 311 11.99 88.36 -17.69
CA LYS A 311 11.48 87.01 -17.98
C LYS A 311 11.78 85.98 -16.87
N CYS A 312 12.74 86.24 -15.97
CA CYS A 312 13.09 85.32 -14.89
C CYS A 312 12.08 85.33 -13.73
N SER A 313 11.48 86.49 -13.43
CA SER A 313 10.49 86.66 -12.35
C SER A 313 9.26 85.72 -12.42
N PRO A 314 8.60 85.51 -13.59
CA PRO A 314 7.50 84.54 -13.68
C PRO A 314 7.94 83.07 -13.59
N LEU A 315 9.17 82.74 -13.98
CA LEU A 315 9.72 81.38 -13.90
C LEU A 315 10.07 80.96 -12.46
N GLU A 316 10.48 81.89 -11.60
CA GLU A 316 10.69 81.60 -10.18
C GLU A 316 9.38 81.31 -9.44
N LYS A 317 8.28 81.99 -9.82
CA LYS A 317 6.96 81.73 -9.25
C LYS A 317 6.39 80.37 -9.67
N THR A 318 6.63 79.92 -10.91
CA THR A 318 6.25 78.55 -11.32
C THR A 318 7.12 77.50 -10.66
N LYS A 319 8.42 77.76 -10.45
CA LYS A 319 9.31 76.85 -9.70
C LYS A 319 8.85 76.63 -8.26
N HIS A 320 8.52 77.68 -7.52
CA HIS A 320 8.00 77.54 -6.14
C HIS A 320 6.66 76.79 -6.10
N ARG A 321 5.79 77.02 -7.08
CA ARG A 321 4.51 76.31 -7.16
C ARG A 321 4.69 74.81 -7.41
N LEU A 322 5.62 74.44 -8.31
CA LEU A 322 5.95 73.04 -8.58
C LEU A 322 6.68 72.37 -7.41
N GLN A 323 7.51 73.10 -6.64
CA GLN A 323 8.12 72.55 -5.42
C GLN A 323 7.07 72.20 -4.36
N ASN A 324 6.09 73.08 -4.14
CA ASN A 324 5.02 72.80 -3.18
C ASN A 324 4.15 71.61 -3.64
N GLU A 325 3.85 71.50 -4.95
CA GLU A 325 3.13 70.34 -5.49
C GLU A 325 3.92 69.02 -5.33
N ILE A 326 5.25 69.05 -5.42
CA ILE A 326 6.11 67.89 -5.18
C ILE A 326 6.10 67.50 -3.70
N GLU A 327 6.20 68.46 -2.78
CA GLU A 327 6.14 68.19 -1.34
C GLU A 327 4.79 67.60 -0.92
N ASP A 328 3.68 68.12 -1.45
CA ASP A 328 2.34 67.58 -1.21
C ASP A 328 2.20 66.13 -1.75
N LEU A 329 2.71 65.85 -2.96
CA LEU A 329 2.70 64.51 -3.54
C LEU A 329 3.58 63.51 -2.77
N MET A 330 4.71 63.95 -2.21
CA MET A 330 5.56 63.09 -1.37
C MET A 330 4.83 62.68 -0.09
N VAL A 331 4.12 63.61 0.56
CA VAL A 331 3.33 63.31 1.76
C VAL A 331 2.20 62.31 1.44
N ASP A 332 1.54 62.44 0.29
CA ASP A 332 0.50 61.49 -0.13
C ASP A 332 1.07 60.09 -0.43
N VAL A 333 2.27 59.99 -1.01
CA VAL A 333 2.96 58.71 -1.24
C VAL A 333 3.35 58.05 0.08
N GLU A 334 3.90 58.79 1.04
CA GLU A 334 4.23 58.26 2.36
C GLU A 334 2.98 57.75 3.10
N ARG A 335 1.87 58.50 3.00
CA ARG A 335 0.59 58.13 3.60
C ARG A 335 -0.01 56.88 2.95
N SER A 336 0.08 56.76 1.63
CA SER A 336 -0.36 55.59 0.87
C SER A 336 0.49 54.35 1.19
N ASN A 337 1.82 54.50 1.28
CA ASN A 337 2.72 53.41 1.66
C ASN A 337 2.49 52.92 3.09
N ALA A 338 2.25 53.84 4.04
CA ALA A 338 1.89 53.47 5.41
C ALA A 338 0.55 52.71 5.47
N ALA A 339 -0.45 53.11 4.68
CA ALA A 339 -1.73 52.42 4.57
C ALA A 339 -1.57 51.02 3.95
N ALA A 340 -0.77 50.89 2.88
CA ALA A 340 -0.48 49.61 2.24
C ALA A 340 0.23 48.64 3.20
N ALA A 341 1.23 49.10 3.95
CA ALA A 341 1.92 48.29 4.96
C ALA A 341 0.98 47.84 6.09
N ALA A 342 0.04 48.69 6.52
CA ALA A 342 -0.95 48.34 7.53
C ALA A 342 -1.97 47.31 7.01
N LEU A 343 -2.37 47.41 5.74
CA LEU A 343 -3.25 46.43 5.09
C LEU A 343 -2.56 45.09 4.88
N ASP A 344 -1.30 45.08 4.46
CA ASP A 344 -0.53 43.84 4.27
C ASP A 344 -0.34 43.09 5.60
N LYS A 345 -0.12 43.83 6.69
CA LYS A 345 -0.07 43.23 8.05
C LYS A 345 -1.41 42.65 8.48
N LYS A 346 -2.54 43.28 8.12
CA LYS A 346 -3.88 42.72 8.38
C LYS A 346 -4.17 41.50 7.51
N GLN A 347 -3.80 41.52 6.24
CA GLN A 347 -3.92 40.41 5.30
C GLN A 347 -3.22 39.17 5.85
N ARG A 348 -1.94 39.30 6.24
CA ARG A 348 -1.17 38.19 6.82
C ARG A 348 -1.77 37.64 8.11
N ASN A 349 -2.36 38.50 8.95
CA ASN A 349 -3.06 38.06 10.15
C ASN A 349 -4.34 37.28 9.82
N PHE A 350 -5.12 37.71 8.82
CA PHE A 350 -6.29 36.96 8.35
C PHE A 350 -5.89 35.63 7.72
N ASP A 351 -4.83 35.61 6.91
CA ASP A 351 -4.32 34.38 6.29
C ASP A 351 -3.85 33.38 7.35
N LYS A 352 -3.19 33.86 8.42
CA LYS A 352 -2.78 33.03 9.56
C LYS A 352 -4.00 32.43 10.28
N VAL A 353 -5.01 33.24 10.59
CA VAL A 353 -6.24 32.75 11.24
C VAL A 353 -6.99 31.76 10.33
N LEU A 354 -7.06 32.01 9.03
CA LEU A 354 -7.65 31.09 8.05
C LEU A 354 -6.89 29.76 7.99
N ALA A 355 -5.56 29.79 8.02
CA ALA A 355 -4.74 28.58 8.05
C ALA A 355 -4.96 27.77 9.33
N GLU A 356 -5.01 28.43 10.50
CA GLU A 356 -5.29 27.78 11.78
C GLU A 356 -6.69 27.12 11.81
N TRP A 357 -7.71 27.79 11.24
CA TRP A 357 -9.06 27.22 11.16
C TRP A 357 -9.17 26.08 10.14
N LYS A 358 -8.47 26.17 9.00
CA LYS A 358 -8.39 25.07 8.03
C LYS A 358 -7.72 23.85 8.64
N GLN A 359 -6.60 24.04 9.34
CA GLN A 359 -5.92 22.96 10.04
C GLN A 359 -6.83 22.30 11.09
N LYS A 360 -7.52 23.09 11.92
CA LYS A 360 -8.47 22.54 12.90
C LYS A 360 -9.63 21.78 12.26
N TYR A 361 -10.11 22.24 11.11
CA TYR A 361 -11.15 21.56 10.36
C TYR A 361 -10.65 20.22 9.80
N GLU A 362 -9.46 20.19 9.21
CA GLU A 362 -8.81 18.97 8.70
C GLU A 362 -8.54 17.97 9.83
N GLU A 363 -8.04 18.42 10.98
CA GLU A 363 -7.83 17.59 12.18
C GLU A 363 -9.16 17.00 12.69
N SER A 364 -10.20 17.83 12.82
CA SER A 364 -11.53 17.37 13.25
C SER A 364 -12.17 16.39 12.25
N GLN A 365 -11.92 16.58 10.96
CA GLN A 365 -12.42 15.68 9.92
C GLN A 365 -11.68 14.34 9.94
N ALA A 366 -10.37 14.33 10.16
CA ALA A 366 -9.59 13.12 10.33
C ALA A 366 -10.01 12.32 11.58
N GLU A 367 -10.29 13.00 12.70
CA GLU A 367 -10.82 12.37 13.91
C GLU A 367 -12.20 11.75 13.68
N LEU A 368 -13.09 12.45 12.96
CA LEU A 368 -14.41 11.94 12.59
C LEU A 368 -14.32 10.70 11.70
N GLU A 369 -13.46 10.71 10.69
CA GLU A 369 -13.23 9.57 9.80
C GLU A 369 -12.66 8.37 10.56
N SER A 370 -11.74 8.61 11.49
CA SER A 370 -11.18 7.58 12.38
C SER A 370 -12.25 6.96 13.26
N SER A 371 -13.07 7.80 13.92
CA SER A 371 -14.16 7.33 14.79
C SER A 371 -15.23 6.56 14.01
N GLN A 372 -15.57 6.98 12.78
CA GLN A 372 -16.47 6.23 11.91
C GLN A 372 -15.88 4.88 11.47
N LYS A 373 -14.58 4.82 11.22
CA LYS A 373 -13.88 3.57 10.88
C LYS A 373 -13.88 2.60 12.05
N GLU A 374 -13.62 3.08 13.27
CA GLU A 374 -13.73 2.29 14.51
C GLU A 374 -15.17 1.82 14.75
N ALA A 375 -16.17 2.68 14.56
CA ALA A 375 -17.57 2.29 14.70
C ALA A 375 -17.98 1.18 13.71
N ARG A 376 -17.51 1.24 12.46
CA ARG A 376 -17.72 0.17 11.47
C ARG A 376 -16.98 -1.12 11.85
N SER A 377 -15.77 -1.00 12.37
CA SER A 377 -14.98 -2.13 12.89
C SER A 377 -15.72 -2.84 14.02
N LEU A 378 -16.13 -2.09 15.04
CA LEU A 378 -16.88 -2.59 16.20
C LEU A 378 -18.23 -3.19 15.79
N SER A 379 -18.92 -2.59 14.81
CA SER A 379 -20.16 -3.15 14.28
C SER A 379 -19.94 -4.50 13.59
N THR A 380 -18.80 -4.67 12.91
CA THR A 380 -18.41 -5.94 12.28
C THR A 380 -18.03 -6.98 13.32
N GLU A 381 -17.29 -6.60 14.36
CA GLU A 381 -16.96 -7.49 15.49
C GLU A 381 -18.21 -7.94 16.25
N LEU A 382 -19.15 -7.03 16.47
CA LEU A 382 -20.43 -7.33 17.14
C LEU A 382 -21.26 -8.31 16.31
N PHE A 383 -21.26 -8.18 14.97
CA PHE A 383 -21.91 -9.14 14.08
C PHE A 383 -21.25 -10.53 14.16
N LYS A 384 -19.91 -10.60 14.12
CA LYS A 384 -19.17 -11.86 14.30
C LYS A 384 -19.45 -12.52 15.65
N LEU A 385 -19.50 -11.72 16.72
CA LEU A 385 -19.75 -12.22 18.06
C LEU A 385 -21.18 -12.78 18.18
N LYS A 386 -22.17 -12.09 17.58
CA LYS A 386 -23.56 -12.58 17.49
C LYS A 386 -23.63 -13.91 16.75
N ASN A 387 -22.98 -14.04 15.59
CA ASN A 387 -22.93 -15.32 14.87
C ASN A 387 -22.31 -16.42 15.73
N SER A 388 -21.18 -16.17 16.39
CA SER A 388 -20.56 -17.19 17.25
C SER A 388 -21.44 -17.58 18.45
N TYR A 389 -22.22 -16.63 18.97
CA TYR A 389 -23.17 -16.87 20.05
C TYR A 389 -24.37 -17.70 19.58
N GLU A 390 -24.90 -17.42 18.38
CA GLU A 390 -25.95 -18.20 17.74
C GLU A 390 -25.48 -19.63 17.42
N GLU A 391 -24.26 -19.79 16.88
CA GLU A 391 -23.64 -21.09 16.64
C GLU A 391 -23.45 -21.89 17.95
N SER A 392 -23.01 -21.23 19.03
CA SER A 392 -22.88 -21.85 20.35
C SER A 392 -24.23 -22.28 20.93
N LEU A 393 -25.30 -21.52 20.64
CA LEU A 393 -26.67 -21.84 21.03
C LEU A 393 -27.20 -23.05 20.26
N GLU A 394 -26.96 -23.12 18.95
CA GLU A 394 -27.31 -24.30 18.13
C GLU A 394 -26.55 -25.54 18.60
N GLN A 395 -25.25 -25.42 18.91
CA GLN A 395 -24.47 -26.51 19.50
C GLN A 395 -25.07 -26.98 20.82
N LEU A 396 -25.47 -26.05 21.70
CA LEU A 396 -26.13 -26.37 22.97
C LEU A 396 -27.47 -27.08 22.77
N GLU A 397 -28.29 -26.66 21.79
CA GLU A 397 -29.54 -27.36 21.44
C GLU A 397 -29.29 -28.76 20.90
N THR A 398 -28.26 -28.91 20.07
CA THR A 398 -27.86 -30.20 19.51
C THR A 398 -27.44 -31.17 20.62
N MET A 399 -26.59 -30.70 21.54
CA MET A 399 -26.17 -31.47 22.72
C MET A 399 -27.36 -31.81 23.64
N LYS A 400 -28.34 -30.91 23.79
CA LYS A 400 -29.57 -31.21 24.54
C LYS A 400 -30.42 -32.31 23.89
N ARG A 401 -30.51 -32.33 22.55
CA ARG A 401 -31.23 -33.38 21.81
C ARG A 401 -30.49 -34.71 21.93
N GLU A 402 -29.19 -34.73 21.73
CA GLU A 402 -28.38 -35.94 21.91
C GLU A 402 -28.48 -36.48 23.33
N ASN A 403 -28.40 -35.62 24.35
CA ASN A 403 -28.52 -36.06 25.73
C ASN A 403 -29.91 -36.63 26.04
N LYS A 404 -30.96 -36.10 25.40
CA LYS A 404 -32.32 -36.64 25.51
C LYS A 404 -32.44 -38.01 24.82
N ASN A 405 -31.87 -38.15 23.63
CA ASN A 405 -31.85 -39.42 22.90
C ASN A 405 -31.08 -40.50 23.67
N LEU A 406 -29.92 -40.15 24.23
CA LEU A 406 -29.13 -41.06 25.08
C LEU A 406 -29.90 -41.44 26.36
N GLN A 407 -30.69 -40.52 26.91
CA GLN A 407 -31.51 -40.79 28.08
C GLN A 407 -32.71 -41.70 27.76
N GLU A 408 -33.29 -41.58 26.56
CA GLU A 408 -34.29 -42.53 26.03
C GLU A 408 -33.66 -43.90 25.76
N GLU A 409 -32.49 -43.98 25.13
CA GLU A 409 -31.77 -45.27 24.94
C GLU A 409 -31.43 -45.94 26.28
N ILE A 410 -31.00 -45.18 27.29
CA ILE A 410 -30.75 -45.73 28.63
C ILE A 410 -32.06 -46.27 29.23
N SER A 411 -33.20 -45.58 29.04
CA SER A 411 -34.50 -46.04 29.50
C SER A 411 -34.91 -47.34 28.81
N ASP A 412 -34.80 -47.40 27.49
CA ASP A 412 -35.17 -48.57 26.68
C ASP A 412 -34.29 -49.78 27.03
N LEU A 413 -32.98 -49.58 27.18
CA LEU A 413 -32.05 -50.63 27.62
C LEU A 413 -32.37 -51.10 29.05
N THR A 414 -32.76 -50.19 29.94
CA THR A 414 -33.16 -50.54 31.31
C THR A 414 -34.45 -51.37 31.31
N GLU A 415 -35.40 -51.04 30.45
CA GLU A 415 -36.66 -51.78 30.28
C GLU A 415 -36.41 -53.17 29.67
N GLN A 416 -35.54 -53.25 28.66
CA GLN A 416 -35.07 -54.52 28.07
C GLN A 416 -34.37 -55.42 29.09
N ILE A 417 -33.54 -54.85 29.97
CA ILE A 417 -32.91 -55.61 31.06
C ILE A 417 -33.99 -56.13 32.02
N GLY A 418 -35.01 -55.33 32.34
CA GLY A 418 -36.16 -55.74 33.15
C GLY A 418 -36.98 -56.88 32.53
N GLU A 419 -37.20 -56.84 31.21
CA GLU A 419 -37.88 -57.90 30.47
C GLU A 419 -37.02 -59.17 30.34
N SER A 420 -35.72 -59.02 30.12
CA SER A 420 -34.78 -60.14 30.12
C SER A 420 -34.74 -60.85 31.48
N GLY A 421 -34.87 -60.12 32.58
CA GLY A 421 -34.98 -60.68 33.93
C GLY A 421 -36.25 -61.53 34.11
N LYS A 422 -37.38 -61.11 33.54
CA LYS A 422 -38.64 -61.89 33.56
C LYS A 422 -38.52 -63.16 32.70
N SER A 423 -37.94 -63.05 31.51
CA SER A 423 -37.68 -64.18 30.61
C SER A 423 -36.74 -65.22 31.26
N ILE A 424 -35.68 -64.76 31.93
CA ILE A 424 -34.77 -65.64 32.67
C ILE A 424 -35.53 -66.36 33.80
N HIS A 425 -36.38 -65.67 34.54
CA HIS A 425 -37.17 -66.27 35.62
C HIS A 425 -38.17 -67.33 35.13
N GLU A 426 -38.81 -67.08 33.97
CA GLU A 426 -39.69 -68.06 33.33
C GLU A 426 -38.92 -69.28 32.80
N LEU A 427 -37.75 -69.05 32.19
CA LEU A 427 -36.86 -70.12 31.76
C LEU A 427 -36.33 -70.95 32.93
N GLU A 428 -36.03 -70.34 34.07
CA GLU A 428 -35.62 -71.05 35.29
C GLU A 428 -36.74 -71.90 35.90
N LYS A 429 -37.98 -71.42 35.78
CA LYS A 429 -39.18 -72.17 36.20
C LYS A 429 -39.40 -73.38 35.30
N ILE A 430 -39.30 -73.21 33.98
CA ILE A 430 -39.40 -74.31 33.00
C ILE A 430 -38.26 -75.32 33.20
N ARG A 431 -37.03 -74.84 33.46
CA ARG A 431 -35.87 -75.70 33.73
C ARG A 431 -36.08 -76.60 34.95
N LYS A 432 -36.58 -76.05 36.06
CA LYS A 432 -36.90 -76.84 37.27
C LYS A 432 -37.98 -77.88 37.01
N GLN A 433 -38.96 -77.55 36.16
CA GLN A 433 -40.05 -78.46 35.81
C GLN A 433 -39.54 -79.63 34.93
N LEU A 434 -38.67 -79.33 33.96
CA LEU A 434 -38.00 -80.36 33.15
C LEU A 434 -36.99 -81.20 33.96
N GLU A 435 -36.31 -80.62 34.95
CA GLU A 435 -35.44 -81.37 35.88
C GLU A 435 -36.25 -82.35 36.74
N GLN A 436 -37.47 -81.98 37.11
CA GLN A 436 -38.38 -82.86 37.84
C GLN A 436 -38.95 -83.98 36.96
N GLU A 437 -39.41 -83.66 35.75
CA GLU A 437 -39.86 -84.67 34.77
C GLU A 437 -38.74 -85.66 34.43
N LYS A 438 -37.50 -85.19 34.30
CA LYS A 438 -36.31 -86.05 34.11
C LYS A 438 -36.12 -87.01 35.29
N SER A 439 -36.26 -86.54 36.52
CA SER A 439 -36.15 -87.38 37.73
C SER A 439 -37.23 -88.45 37.77
N GLU A 440 -38.46 -88.10 37.39
CA GLU A 440 -39.60 -89.04 37.36
C GLU A 440 -39.42 -90.11 36.28
N ILE A 441 -38.94 -89.73 35.08
CA ILE A 441 -38.62 -90.68 34.00
C ILE A 441 -37.45 -91.59 34.38
N GLN A 442 -36.44 -91.06 35.07
CA GLN A 442 -35.29 -91.85 35.50
C GLN A 442 -35.68 -92.89 36.57
N THR A 443 -36.60 -92.53 37.47
CA THR A 443 -37.14 -93.48 38.46
C THR A 443 -37.98 -94.57 37.78
N ALA A 444 -38.80 -94.21 36.79
CA ALA A 444 -39.57 -95.18 36.01
C ALA A 444 -38.69 -96.12 35.16
N LEU A 445 -37.53 -95.64 34.68
CA LEU A 445 -36.55 -96.46 33.99
C LEU A 445 -35.90 -97.47 34.94
N GLU A 446 -35.49 -97.04 36.13
CA GLU A 446 -34.90 -97.93 37.15
C GLU A 446 -35.90 -99.02 37.60
N GLU A 447 -37.19 -98.70 37.72
CA GLU A 447 -38.25 -99.68 38.01
C GLU A 447 -38.49 -100.68 36.86
N ALA A 448 -38.36 -100.22 35.60
CA ALA A 448 -38.46 -101.07 34.42
C ALA A 448 -37.24 -102.00 34.28
N GLU A 449 -36.05 -101.50 34.58
CA GLU A 449 -34.80 -102.28 34.60
C GLU A 449 -34.82 -103.34 35.71
N ALA A 450 -35.28 -103.00 36.91
CA ALA A 450 -35.47 -103.97 38.00
C ALA A 450 -36.50 -105.07 37.65
N SER A 451 -37.56 -104.70 36.91
CA SER A 451 -38.56 -105.65 36.41
C SER A 451 -37.99 -106.56 35.32
N LEU A 452 -37.12 -106.04 34.45
CA LEU A 452 -36.42 -106.81 33.43
C LEU A 452 -35.44 -107.82 34.06
N GLU A 453 -34.63 -107.41 35.04
CA GLU A 453 -33.73 -108.32 35.79
C GLU A 453 -34.52 -109.43 36.50
N HIS A 454 -35.72 -109.12 37.01
CA HIS A 454 -36.60 -110.11 37.62
C HIS A 454 -37.11 -111.16 36.62
N GLU A 455 -37.47 -110.74 35.40
CA GLU A 455 -37.88 -111.64 34.32
C GLU A 455 -36.71 -112.45 33.75
N GLU A 456 -35.53 -111.85 33.60
CA GLU A 456 -34.30 -112.57 33.22
C GLU A 456 -33.94 -113.66 34.24
N GLY A 457 -34.13 -113.39 35.54
CA GLY A 457 -33.97 -114.39 36.60
C GLY A 457 -35.01 -115.53 36.55
N LYS A 458 -36.20 -115.32 35.97
CA LYS A 458 -37.17 -116.40 35.70
C LYS A 458 -36.75 -117.24 34.50
N ILE A 459 -36.24 -116.60 33.44
CA ILE A 459 -35.72 -117.29 32.26
C ILE A 459 -34.51 -118.18 32.62
N LEU A 460 -33.61 -117.68 33.47
CA LEU A 460 -32.45 -118.47 33.91
C LEU A 460 -32.85 -119.70 34.73
N ARG A 461 -33.90 -119.58 35.57
CA ARG A 461 -34.48 -120.72 36.31
C ARG A 461 -35.14 -121.73 35.37
N ALA A 462 -35.90 -121.27 34.38
CA ALA A 462 -36.50 -122.13 33.37
C ALA A 462 -35.44 -122.84 32.49
N GLN A 463 -34.31 -122.18 32.20
CA GLN A 463 -33.17 -122.78 31.49
C GLN A 463 -32.47 -123.87 32.32
N LEU A 464 -32.34 -123.69 33.64
CA LEU A 464 -31.78 -124.71 34.52
C LEU A 464 -32.70 -125.94 34.65
N GLU A 465 -34.02 -125.73 34.77
CA GLU A 465 -35.02 -126.81 34.75
C GLU A 465 -35.03 -127.57 33.42
N PHE A 466 -34.93 -126.86 32.29
CA PHE A 466 -34.83 -127.46 30.96
C PHE A 466 -33.57 -128.32 30.79
N ASN A 467 -32.42 -127.86 31.28
CA ASN A 467 -31.16 -128.62 31.22
C ASN A 467 -31.19 -129.86 32.13
N GLN A 468 -31.93 -129.82 33.24
CA GLN A 468 -32.09 -130.96 34.15
C GLN A 468 -33.00 -132.05 33.54
N ILE A 469 -34.09 -131.65 32.89
CA ILE A 469 -34.97 -132.58 32.14
C ILE A 469 -34.23 -133.21 30.95
N LYS A 470 -33.34 -132.46 30.29
CA LYS A 470 -32.50 -132.97 29.21
C LYS A 470 -31.53 -134.05 29.69
N ALA A 471 -30.89 -133.85 30.84
CA ALA A 471 -29.99 -134.85 31.46
C ALA A 471 -30.73 -136.14 31.90
N ASP A 472 -31.99 -136.04 32.33
CA ASP A 472 -32.82 -137.19 32.70
C ASP A 472 -33.31 -138.00 31.48
N LEU A 473 -33.50 -137.36 30.33
CA LEU A 473 -33.83 -138.03 29.07
C LEU A 473 -32.62 -138.75 28.46
N ASP A 474 -31.43 -138.15 28.51
CA ASP A 474 -30.19 -138.76 28.02
C ASP A 474 -29.82 -140.03 28.81
N ARG A 475 -30.16 -140.09 30.11
CA ARG A 475 -29.96 -141.29 30.96
C ARG A 475 -30.87 -142.46 30.58
N LYS A 476 -32.12 -142.18 30.19
CA LYS A 476 -33.11 -143.19 29.76
C LYS A 476 -32.86 -143.73 28.36
N LEU A 477 -32.20 -142.96 27.49
CA LEU A 477 -31.76 -143.41 26.17
C LEU A 477 -30.57 -144.38 26.25
N ALA A 478 -29.62 -144.13 27.15
CA ALA A 478 -28.46 -145.01 27.36
C ALA A 478 -28.83 -146.42 27.86
N GLU A 479 -29.87 -146.56 28.69
CA GLU A 479 -30.39 -147.86 29.18
C GLU A 479 -31.11 -148.67 28.09
N LYS A 480 -31.60 -148.01 27.03
CA LYS A 480 -32.26 -148.66 25.88
C LYS A 480 -31.28 -149.12 24.80
N ASP A 481 -30.12 -148.47 24.70
CA ASP A 481 -29.07 -148.81 23.72
C ASP A 481 -28.26 -150.06 24.12
N GLU A 482 -28.15 -150.40 25.41
CA GLU A 482 -27.48 -151.64 25.88
C GLU A 482 -28.31 -152.92 25.60
N GLU A 483 -29.65 -152.82 25.49
CA GLU A 483 -30.52 -153.94 25.07
C GLU A 483 -30.42 -154.26 23.57
N MET A 484 -29.99 -153.29 22.74
CA MET A 484 -29.80 -153.45 21.29
C MET A 484 -28.46 -154.11 20.91
N GLU A 485 -27.40 -153.91 21.69
CA GLU A 485 -26.05 -154.42 21.42
C GLU A 485 -25.94 -155.96 21.55
N GLN A 486 -26.82 -156.61 22.33
CA GLN A 486 -26.87 -158.08 22.45
C GLN A 486 -27.46 -158.75 21.19
N ALA A 487 -28.34 -158.06 20.44
CA ALA A 487 -28.95 -158.56 19.20
C ALA A 487 -27.99 -158.44 17.98
N LYS A 488 -27.10 -157.45 17.99
CA LYS A 488 -26.13 -157.15 16.92
C LYS A 488 -25.08 -158.24 16.70
N ARG A 489 -24.75 -159.01 17.75
CA ARG A 489 -23.76 -160.12 17.66
C ARG A 489 -24.20 -161.28 16.77
N ASN A 490 -25.50 -161.42 16.50
CA ASN A 490 -26.02 -162.41 15.54
C ASN A 490 -25.97 -161.94 14.07
N GLN A 491 -25.88 -160.63 13.80
CA GLN A 491 -25.78 -160.06 12.45
C GLN A 491 -24.34 -160.03 11.89
N GLN A 492 -23.31 -160.27 12.71
CA GLN A 492 -21.89 -160.18 12.31
C GLN A 492 -21.46 -161.18 11.21
N ARG A 493 -22.25 -162.23 10.95
CA ARG A 493 -22.00 -163.16 9.82
C ARG A 493 -22.43 -162.61 8.46
N ILE A 494 -23.19 -161.51 8.42
CA ILE A 494 -23.65 -160.85 7.17
C ILE A 494 -22.65 -159.76 6.72
N VAL A 495 -21.78 -159.30 7.62
CA VAL A 495 -20.84 -158.19 7.42
C VAL A 495 -19.68 -158.54 6.47
N ASP A 496 -19.32 -159.82 6.32
CA ASP A 496 -18.31 -160.27 5.36
C ASP A 496 -18.68 -159.93 3.89
N THR A 497 -19.95 -159.63 3.63
CA THR A 497 -20.47 -159.20 2.32
C THR A 497 -20.33 -157.69 2.04
N LEU A 498 -20.15 -156.85 3.07
CA LEU A 498 -20.09 -155.38 2.94
C LEU A 498 -18.67 -154.83 2.71
N GLN A 499 -17.63 -155.66 2.85
CA GLN A 499 -16.23 -155.30 2.61
C GLN A 499 -15.99 -154.78 1.17
N SER A 500 -16.85 -155.14 0.21
CA SER A 500 -16.77 -154.67 -1.19
C SER A 500 -17.30 -153.24 -1.41
N SER A 501 -18.02 -152.66 -0.45
CA SER A 501 -18.60 -151.31 -0.57
C SER A 501 -17.64 -150.20 -0.14
N LEU A 502 -16.62 -150.53 0.66
CA LEU A 502 -15.72 -149.56 1.30
C LEU A 502 -14.69 -148.95 0.33
N ASP A 503 -14.33 -149.66 -0.74
CA ASP A 503 -13.35 -149.20 -1.74
C ASP A 503 -13.88 -148.09 -2.67
N ALA A 504 -15.20 -147.84 -2.69
CA ALA A 504 -15.83 -146.79 -3.49
C ALA A 504 -15.81 -145.41 -2.79
N GLU A 505 -15.85 -145.38 -1.46
CA GLU A 505 -16.01 -144.15 -0.67
C GLU A 505 -14.70 -143.37 -0.48
N THR A 506 -13.55 -144.04 -0.59
CA THR A 506 -12.22 -143.42 -0.47
C THR A 506 -11.90 -142.45 -1.63
N ARG A 507 -12.57 -142.60 -2.79
CA ARG A 507 -12.34 -141.74 -3.97
C ARG A 507 -13.05 -140.39 -3.87
N SER A 508 -14.26 -140.35 -3.29
CA SER A 508 -15.08 -139.13 -3.13
C SER A 508 -14.47 -138.12 -2.14
N ARG A 509 -13.88 -138.61 -1.03
CA ARG A 509 -13.27 -137.77 0.01
C ARG A 509 -12.07 -136.92 -0.47
N ASN A 510 -11.34 -137.39 -1.48
CA ASN A 510 -10.14 -136.70 -1.98
C ASN A 510 -10.47 -135.52 -2.93
N GLU A 511 -11.63 -135.52 -3.59
CA GLU A 511 -12.07 -134.39 -4.42
C GLU A 511 -12.57 -133.21 -3.57
N ALA A 512 -13.28 -133.48 -2.46
CA ALA A 512 -13.78 -132.43 -1.56
C ALA A 512 -12.65 -131.60 -0.90
N LEU A 513 -11.51 -132.23 -0.57
CA LEU A 513 -10.34 -131.56 0.02
C LEU A 513 -9.61 -130.63 -0.96
N ARG A 514 -9.65 -130.91 -2.27
CA ARG A 514 -9.08 -130.02 -3.30
C ARG A 514 -9.91 -128.77 -3.49
N LEU A 515 -11.25 -128.88 -3.47
CA LEU A 515 -12.14 -127.75 -3.65
C LEU A 515 -12.02 -126.73 -2.50
N LYS A 516 -11.89 -127.22 -1.26
CA LYS A 516 -11.73 -126.38 -0.06
C LYS A 516 -10.47 -125.50 -0.13
N LYS A 517 -9.32 -126.06 -0.51
CA LYS A 517 -8.06 -125.29 -0.63
C LYS A 517 -8.10 -124.22 -1.71
N LYS A 518 -8.87 -124.45 -2.78
CA LYS A 518 -9.06 -123.46 -3.84
C LYS A 518 -9.90 -122.28 -3.34
N MET A 519 -11.01 -122.55 -2.64
CA MET A 519 -11.87 -121.52 -2.05
C MET A 519 -11.16 -120.69 -0.97
N GLU A 520 -10.28 -121.29 -0.16
CA GLU A 520 -9.45 -120.57 0.81
C GLU A 520 -8.42 -119.64 0.13
N GLY A 521 -7.89 -120.04 -1.02
CA GLY A 521 -7.01 -119.18 -1.83
C GLY A 521 -7.75 -118.00 -2.46
N ASP A 522 -8.92 -118.25 -3.05
CA ASP A 522 -9.75 -117.23 -3.67
C ASP A 522 -10.24 -116.18 -2.63
N LEU A 523 -10.53 -116.61 -1.39
CA LEU A 523 -10.91 -115.71 -0.29
C LEU A 523 -9.75 -114.78 0.10
N ASN A 524 -8.53 -115.32 0.21
CA ASN A 524 -7.35 -114.53 0.55
C ASN A 524 -7.01 -113.49 -0.53
N GLU A 525 -7.18 -113.83 -1.82
CA GLU A 525 -7.00 -112.86 -2.91
C GLU A 525 -8.04 -111.73 -2.86
N MET A 526 -9.30 -112.05 -2.54
CA MET A 526 -10.36 -111.05 -2.39
C MET A 526 -10.12 -110.12 -1.20
N GLU A 527 -9.61 -110.62 -0.07
CA GLU A 527 -9.25 -109.79 1.09
C GLU A 527 -8.10 -108.81 0.77
N ILE A 528 -7.09 -109.26 0.02
CA ILE A 528 -5.99 -108.41 -0.43
C ILE A 528 -6.51 -107.31 -1.38
N GLN A 529 -7.39 -107.66 -2.32
CA GLN A 529 -7.99 -106.68 -3.25
C GLN A 529 -8.85 -105.64 -2.52
N LEU A 530 -9.64 -106.08 -1.53
CA LEU A 530 -10.46 -105.18 -0.69
C LEU A 530 -9.57 -104.22 0.11
N SER A 531 -8.46 -104.72 0.68
CA SER A 531 -7.50 -103.89 1.41
C SER A 531 -6.83 -102.84 0.50
N GLN A 532 -6.42 -103.22 -0.71
CA GLN A 532 -5.87 -102.30 -1.70
C GLN A 532 -6.90 -101.24 -2.15
N ALA A 533 -8.14 -101.65 -2.40
CA ALA A 533 -9.21 -100.72 -2.79
C ALA A 533 -9.52 -99.71 -1.67
N ASN A 534 -9.58 -100.15 -0.41
CA ASN A 534 -9.77 -99.28 0.74
C ASN A 534 -8.61 -98.29 0.93
N ARG A 535 -7.36 -98.74 0.70
CA ARG A 535 -6.19 -97.86 0.76
C ARG A 535 -6.22 -96.79 -0.35
N GLN A 536 -6.56 -97.18 -1.58
CA GLN A 536 -6.71 -96.23 -2.69
C GLN A 536 -7.85 -95.24 -2.44
N ALA A 537 -8.97 -95.68 -1.88
CA ALA A 537 -10.08 -94.80 -1.49
C ALA A 537 -9.65 -93.77 -0.44
N ALA A 538 -8.89 -94.19 0.58
CA ALA A 538 -8.38 -93.29 1.61
C ALA A 538 -7.37 -92.26 1.05
N GLU A 539 -6.48 -92.68 0.15
CA GLU A 539 -5.54 -91.77 -0.54
C GLU A 539 -6.27 -90.77 -1.44
N ALA A 540 -7.28 -91.20 -2.19
CA ALA A 540 -8.13 -90.33 -3.01
C ALA A 540 -8.89 -89.31 -2.14
N GLN A 541 -9.43 -89.72 -0.99
CA GLN A 541 -10.08 -88.80 -0.04
C GLN A 541 -9.11 -87.78 0.54
N LYS A 542 -7.87 -88.16 0.79
CA LYS A 542 -6.82 -87.26 1.29
C LYS A 542 -6.41 -86.24 0.22
N GLN A 543 -6.26 -86.67 -1.03
CA GLN A 543 -6.02 -85.79 -2.17
C GLN A 543 -7.20 -84.83 -2.40
N LEU A 544 -8.44 -85.30 -2.31
CA LEU A 544 -9.63 -84.47 -2.44
C LEU A 544 -9.64 -83.34 -1.40
N LYS A 545 -9.35 -83.65 -0.13
CA LYS A 545 -9.23 -82.65 0.94
C LYS A 545 -8.11 -81.65 0.67
N SER A 546 -6.97 -82.10 0.16
CA SER A 546 -5.85 -81.22 -0.21
C SER A 546 -6.22 -80.26 -1.33
N VAL A 547 -6.90 -80.74 -2.38
CA VAL A 547 -7.38 -79.92 -3.50
C VAL A 547 -8.44 -78.92 -3.02
N HIS A 548 -9.34 -79.34 -2.13
CA HIS A 548 -10.34 -78.45 -1.54
C HIS A 548 -9.71 -77.31 -0.73
N ALA A 549 -8.65 -77.61 0.04
CA ALA A 549 -7.89 -76.61 0.76
C ALA A 549 -7.19 -75.62 -0.18
N HIS A 550 -6.55 -76.11 -1.24
CA HIS A 550 -5.90 -75.25 -2.25
C HIS A 550 -6.91 -74.36 -2.99
N LEU A 551 -8.09 -74.89 -3.30
CA LEU A 551 -9.15 -74.12 -3.96
C LEU A 551 -9.65 -72.99 -3.06
N LYS A 552 -9.75 -73.24 -1.75
CA LYS A 552 -10.15 -72.24 -0.76
C LYS A 552 -9.09 -71.14 -0.58
N ASP A 553 -7.81 -71.51 -0.55
CA ASP A 553 -6.70 -70.54 -0.51
C ASP A 553 -6.65 -69.69 -1.78
N LEU A 554 -6.84 -70.28 -2.97
CA LEU A 554 -6.91 -69.53 -4.22
C LEU A 554 -8.13 -68.59 -4.30
N GLN A 555 -9.27 -69.00 -3.74
CA GLN A 555 -10.44 -68.13 -3.60
C GLN A 555 -10.16 -66.92 -2.70
N LEU A 556 -9.52 -67.14 -1.54
CA LEU A 556 -9.12 -66.05 -0.65
C LEU A 556 -8.14 -65.08 -1.34
N GLN A 557 -7.15 -65.61 -2.06
CA GLN A 557 -6.20 -64.78 -2.81
C GLN A 557 -6.88 -63.97 -3.93
N LEU A 558 -7.88 -64.55 -4.59
CA LEU A 558 -8.66 -63.85 -5.62
C LEU A 558 -9.51 -62.74 -5.01
N ASP A 559 -10.18 -63.00 -3.89
CA ASP A 559 -10.99 -62.03 -3.17
C ASP A 559 -10.13 -60.86 -2.67
N ASP A 560 -8.94 -61.16 -2.12
CA ASP A 560 -7.98 -60.14 -1.70
C ASP A 560 -7.47 -59.30 -2.89
N ALA A 561 -7.19 -59.93 -4.03
CA ALA A 561 -6.77 -59.23 -5.25
C ALA A 561 -7.89 -58.34 -5.83
N LEU A 562 -9.16 -58.77 -5.76
CA LEU A 562 -10.31 -57.98 -6.19
C LEU A 562 -10.50 -56.76 -5.29
N ARG A 563 -10.42 -56.94 -3.95
CA ARG A 563 -10.46 -55.83 -3.00
C ARG A 563 -9.35 -54.81 -3.25
N ALA A 564 -8.11 -55.28 -3.41
CA ALA A 564 -6.98 -54.41 -3.72
C ALA A 564 -7.17 -53.64 -5.05
N ASN A 565 -7.80 -54.25 -6.05
CA ASN A 565 -8.10 -53.60 -7.32
C ASN A 565 -9.17 -52.51 -7.16
N ASP A 566 -10.21 -52.76 -6.37
CA ASP A 566 -11.26 -51.77 -6.11
C ASP A 566 -10.74 -50.59 -5.27
N ASP A 567 -9.86 -50.85 -4.28
CA ASP A 567 -9.12 -49.81 -3.55
C ASP A 567 -8.25 -48.95 -4.49
N LEU A 568 -7.59 -49.58 -5.47
CA LEU A 568 -6.79 -48.87 -6.47
C LEU A 568 -7.64 -48.03 -7.41
N LYS A 569 -8.82 -48.51 -7.83
CA LYS A 569 -9.76 -47.72 -8.65
C LYS A 569 -10.31 -46.53 -7.87
N GLU A 570 -10.66 -46.72 -6.60
CA GLU A 570 -11.12 -45.62 -5.75
C GLU A 570 -10.02 -44.58 -5.54
N ASN A 571 -8.78 -45.01 -5.28
CA ASN A 571 -7.63 -44.11 -5.22
C ASN A 571 -7.41 -43.36 -6.54
N ASN A 572 -7.54 -44.04 -7.69
CA ASN A 572 -7.41 -43.38 -8.99
C ASN A 572 -8.50 -42.31 -9.20
N ALA A 573 -9.75 -42.59 -8.82
CA ALA A 573 -10.85 -41.63 -8.89
C ALA A 573 -10.64 -40.42 -7.96
N ILE A 574 -10.05 -40.62 -6.78
CA ILE A 574 -9.68 -39.54 -5.86
C ILE A 574 -8.57 -38.67 -6.48
N VAL A 575 -7.57 -39.31 -7.08
CA VAL A 575 -6.46 -38.60 -7.76
C VAL A 575 -6.97 -37.81 -8.96
N GLU A 576 -7.86 -38.36 -9.78
CA GLU A 576 -8.49 -37.64 -10.90
C GLU A 576 -9.29 -36.42 -10.42
N ARG A 577 -10.10 -36.55 -9.36
CA ARG A 577 -10.81 -35.40 -8.78
C ARG A 577 -9.85 -34.33 -8.27
N ARG A 578 -8.77 -34.74 -7.60
CA ARG A 578 -7.74 -33.81 -7.10
C ARG A 578 -7.02 -33.10 -8.24
N ASN A 579 -6.75 -33.81 -9.33
CA ASN A 579 -6.12 -33.25 -10.53
C ASN A 579 -7.05 -32.21 -11.20
N ASN A 580 -8.34 -32.52 -11.31
CA ASN A 580 -9.32 -31.56 -11.85
C ASN A 580 -9.45 -30.30 -10.99
N LEU A 581 -9.42 -30.43 -9.66
CA LEU A 581 -9.42 -29.27 -8.74
C LEU A 581 -8.15 -28.43 -8.89
N LEU A 582 -6.98 -29.07 -8.92
CA LEU A 582 -5.71 -28.38 -9.16
C LEU A 582 -5.69 -27.67 -10.52
N GLN A 583 -6.29 -28.27 -11.54
CA GLN A 583 -6.37 -27.65 -12.85
C GLN A 583 -7.29 -26.42 -12.85
N ALA A 584 -8.41 -26.46 -12.12
CA ALA A 584 -9.28 -25.31 -11.92
C ALA A 584 -8.57 -24.18 -11.14
N GLU A 585 -7.83 -24.51 -10.07
CA GLU A 585 -7.02 -23.53 -9.33
C GLU A 585 -5.95 -22.88 -10.23
N VAL A 586 -5.30 -23.65 -11.10
CA VAL A 586 -4.33 -23.11 -12.07
C VAL A 586 -5.00 -22.14 -13.06
N GLU A 587 -6.22 -22.45 -13.51
CA GLU A 587 -6.98 -21.57 -14.40
C GLU A 587 -7.43 -20.27 -13.70
N GLU A 588 -7.86 -20.34 -12.45
CA GLU A 588 -8.17 -19.15 -11.63
C GLU A 588 -6.92 -18.28 -11.39
N LEU A 589 -5.79 -18.91 -11.04
CA LEU A 589 -4.53 -18.19 -10.85
C LEU A 589 -4.03 -17.54 -12.14
N ARG A 590 -4.23 -18.17 -13.30
CA ARG A 590 -3.93 -17.56 -14.61
C ARG A 590 -4.81 -16.34 -14.88
N SER A 591 -6.10 -16.43 -14.60
CA SER A 591 -7.04 -15.31 -14.74
C SER A 591 -6.65 -14.13 -13.84
N ALA A 592 -6.32 -14.42 -12.57
CA ALA A 592 -5.83 -13.40 -11.62
C ALA A 592 -4.50 -12.78 -12.08
N LEU A 593 -3.59 -13.58 -12.64
CA LEU A 593 -2.33 -13.08 -13.22
C LEU A 593 -2.58 -12.16 -14.42
N GLU A 594 -3.47 -12.52 -15.35
CA GLU A 594 -3.82 -11.65 -16.47
C GLU A 594 -4.47 -10.33 -16.00
N GLN A 595 -5.32 -10.40 -14.98
CA GLN A 595 -5.95 -9.20 -14.41
C GLN A 595 -4.92 -8.29 -13.75
N THR A 596 -3.98 -8.84 -12.98
CA THR A 596 -2.90 -8.09 -12.34
C THR A 596 -1.92 -7.52 -13.37
N GLU A 597 -1.62 -8.23 -14.45
CA GLU A 597 -0.83 -7.70 -15.57
C GLU A 597 -1.52 -6.53 -16.28
N ARG A 598 -2.84 -6.59 -16.47
CA ARG A 598 -3.62 -5.45 -17.00
C ARG A 598 -3.57 -4.26 -16.05
N GLY A 599 -3.74 -4.50 -14.75
CA GLY A 599 -3.59 -3.48 -13.72
C GLY A 599 -2.20 -2.82 -13.71
N ARG A 600 -1.13 -3.62 -13.82
CA ARG A 600 0.25 -3.13 -13.93
C ARG A 600 0.44 -2.26 -15.17
N LYS A 601 -0.05 -2.69 -16.34
CA LYS A 601 0.05 -1.90 -17.58
C LYS A 601 -0.67 -0.55 -17.48
N LEU A 602 -1.84 -0.51 -16.83
CA LEU A 602 -2.55 0.75 -16.57
C LEU A 602 -1.74 1.67 -15.65
N ALA A 603 -1.20 1.14 -14.55
CA ALA A 603 -0.36 1.91 -13.63
C ALA A 603 0.94 2.40 -14.30
N GLU A 604 1.53 1.61 -15.20
CA GLU A 604 2.69 2.03 -16.00
C GLU A 604 2.33 3.16 -16.97
N GLN A 605 1.15 3.11 -17.58
CA GLN A 605 0.67 4.19 -18.44
C GLN A 605 0.43 5.47 -17.63
N GLU A 606 -0.23 5.38 -16.48
CA GLU A 606 -0.46 6.53 -15.59
C GLU A 606 0.87 7.14 -15.12
N LEU A 607 1.86 6.30 -14.79
CA LEU A 607 3.20 6.77 -14.42
C LEU A 607 3.89 7.51 -15.58
N LEU A 608 3.71 7.02 -16.81
CA LEU A 608 4.29 7.65 -18.01
C LEU A 608 3.63 9.01 -18.26
N ASP A 609 2.30 9.08 -18.20
CA ASP A 609 1.54 10.33 -18.35
C ASP A 609 1.92 11.37 -17.28
N VAL A 610 2.09 10.95 -16.02
CA VAL A 610 2.57 11.82 -14.93
C VAL A 610 4.01 12.26 -15.15
N SER A 611 4.88 11.38 -15.66
CA SER A 611 6.27 11.71 -15.97
C SER A 611 6.37 12.75 -17.08
N GLU A 612 5.57 12.62 -18.13
CA GLU A 612 5.45 13.62 -19.21
C GLU A 612 4.93 14.96 -18.67
N ARG A 613 3.92 14.93 -17.80
CA ARG A 613 3.39 16.12 -17.10
C ARG A 613 4.48 16.83 -16.29
N VAL A 614 5.29 16.08 -15.55
CA VAL A 614 6.40 16.61 -14.76
C VAL A 614 7.47 17.22 -15.66
N GLN A 615 7.83 16.57 -16.77
CA GLN A 615 8.79 17.13 -17.74
C GLN A 615 8.28 18.43 -18.37
N LEU A 616 6.98 18.49 -18.72
CA LEU A 616 6.36 19.71 -19.23
C LEU A 616 6.44 20.84 -18.19
N LEU A 617 6.06 20.56 -16.94
CA LEU A 617 6.15 21.56 -15.86
C LEU A 617 7.59 21.98 -15.60
N HIS A 618 8.55 21.06 -15.66
CA HIS A 618 9.97 21.38 -15.49
C HIS A 618 10.49 22.30 -16.60
N SER A 619 10.13 22.04 -17.86
CA SER A 619 10.51 22.92 -18.98
C SER A 619 9.85 24.30 -18.89
N GLN A 620 8.57 24.37 -18.51
CA GLN A 620 7.87 25.64 -18.24
C GLN A 620 8.53 26.42 -17.11
N ASN A 621 8.84 25.75 -15.99
CA ASN A 621 9.48 26.39 -14.84
C ASN A 621 10.89 26.90 -15.19
N THR A 622 11.66 26.13 -15.96
CA THR A 622 12.97 26.56 -16.48
C THR A 622 12.84 27.80 -17.37
N SER A 623 11.83 27.85 -18.25
CA SER A 623 11.55 29.02 -19.08
C SER A 623 11.19 30.25 -18.23
N LEU A 624 10.35 30.08 -17.21
CA LEU A 624 9.98 31.15 -16.28
C LEU A 624 11.18 31.66 -15.48
N ILE A 625 12.05 30.77 -15.01
CA ILE A 625 13.30 31.14 -14.33
C ILE A 625 14.21 31.95 -15.26
N ASN A 626 14.33 31.57 -16.52
CA ASN A 626 15.12 32.31 -17.50
C ASN A 626 14.51 33.70 -17.78
N HIS A 627 13.18 33.80 -17.90
CA HIS A 627 12.51 35.10 -18.01
C HIS A 627 12.70 35.96 -16.76
N LYS A 628 12.60 35.38 -15.57
CA LYS A 628 12.86 36.08 -14.31
C LYS A 628 14.28 36.63 -14.28
N LYS A 629 15.30 35.82 -14.59
CA LYS A 629 16.70 36.26 -14.65
C LYS A 629 16.91 37.40 -15.66
N LYS A 630 16.23 37.34 -16.81
CA LYS A 630 16.28 38.41 -17.80
C LYS A 630 15.68 39.71 -17.23
N LEU A 631 14.50 39.64 -16.61
CA LEU A 631 13.87 40.80 -15.98
C LEU A 631 14.71 41.36 -14.82
N GLU A 632 15.36 40.50 -14.03
CA GLU A 632 16.30 40.92 -12.98
C GLU A 632 17.51 41.65 -13.56
N ALA A 633 18.04 41.18 -14.70
CA ALA A 633 19.13 41.86 -15.41
C ALA A 633 18.68 43.22 -15.97
N ASP A 634 17.51 43.27 -16.63
CA ASP A 634 16.92 44.50 -17.17
C ASP A 634 16.66 45.52 -16.03
N THR A 635 16.18 45.05 -14.87
CA THR A 635 15.95 45.89 -13.68
C THR A 635 17.26 46.44 -13.13
N SER A 636 18.30 45.63 -13.08
CA SER A 636 19.63 46.05 -12.62
C SER A 636 20.24 47.09 -13.57
N GLN A 637 20.05 46.92 -14.88
CA GLN A 637 20.47 47.90 -15.88
C GLN A 637 19.72 49.22 -15.73
N LEU A 638 18.39 49.18 -15.58
CA LEU A 638 17.59 50.39 -15.36
C LEU A 638 17.97 51.11 -14.05
N GLN A 639 18.32 50.36 -13.00
CA GLN A 639 18.85 50.94 -11.76
C GLN A 639 20.15 51.69 -12.00
N ALA A 640 21.09 51.11 -12.76
CA ALA A 640 22.34 51.77 -13.12
C ALA A 640 22.10 53.04 -13.96
N GLU A 641 21.20 52.99 -14.94
CA GLU A 641 20.83 54.16 -15.76
C GLU A 641 20.20 55.28 -14.91
N VAL A 642 19.40 54.92 -13.90
CA VAL A 642 18.84 55.89 -12.94
C VAL A 642 19.92 56.48 -12.05
N GLU A 643 20.86 55.68 -11.55
CA GLU A 643 22.00 56.16 -10.75
C GLU A 643 22.89 57.13 -11.56
N ASP A 644 23.17 56.81 -12.81
CA ASP A 644 23.91 57.68 -13.73
C ASP A 644 23.16 59.00 -13.98
N ALA A 645 21.85 58.95 -14.22
CA ALA A 645 21.02 60.15 -14.38
C ALA A 645 20.96 61.01 -13.12
N VAL A 646 20.89 60.39 -11.93
CA VAL A 646 20.95 61.09 -10.64
C VAL A 646 22.31 61.75 -10.45
N GLN A 647 23.40 61.07 -10.80
CA GLN A 647 24.74 61.63 -10.71
C GLN A 647 24.95 62.78 -11.70
N GLU A 648 24.42 62.67 -12.92
CA GLU A 648 24.44 63.75 -13.90
C GLU A 648 23.64 64.97 -13.44
N CYS A 649 22.44 64.75 -12.87
CA CYS A 649 21.66 65.82 -12.23
C CYS A 649 22.44 66.51 -11.12
N ARG A 650 23.12 65.77 -10.23
CA ARG A 650 23.98 66.36 -9.19
C ARG A 650 25.13 67.18 -9.76
N ASN A 651 25.78 66.69 -10.82
CA ASN A 651 26.85 67.43 -11.49
C ASN A 651 26.33 68.73 -12.12
N VAL A 652 25.13 68.72 -12.69
CA VAL A 652 24.47 69.91 -13.23
C VAL A 652 24.08 70.88 -12.11
N GLU A 653 23.58 70.38 -10.98
CA GLU A 653 23.30 71.19 -9.80
C GLU A 653 24.55 71.86 -9.23
N GLU A 654 25.69 71.17 -9.17
CA GLU A 654 26.96 71.77 -8.74
C GLU A 654 27.45 72.85 -9.70
N LYS A 655 27.32 72.62 -11.01
CA LYS A 655 27.61 73.65 -12.03
C LYS A 655 26.69 74.86 -11.89
N ALA A 656 25.39 74.63 -11.65
CA ALA A 656 24.43 75.70 -11.42
C ALA A 656 24.77 76.48 -10.14
N LYS A 657 25.12 75.79 -9.06
CA LYS A 657 25.58 76.44 -7.81
C LYS A 657 26.83 77.29 -8.03
N LYS A 658 27.81 76.79 -8.78
CA LYS A 658 29.00 77.57 -9.17
C LYS A 658 28.64 78.80 -9.99
N ALA A 659 27.77 78.66 -10.99
CA ALA A 659 27.31 79.80 -11.79
C ALA A 659 26.56 80.84 -10.95
N ILE A 660 25.76 80.40 -9.96
CA ILE A 660 25.08 81.28 -9.01
C ILE A 660 26.09 82.01 -8.12
N THR A 661 27.12 81.32 -7.60
CA THR A 661 28.17 81.97 -6.80
C THR A 661 29.00 82.95 -7.62
N ASP A 662 29.34 82.60 -8.86
CA ASP A 662 30.10 83.48 -9.77
C ASP A 662 29.26 84.72 -10.14
N ALA A 663 27.97 84.55 -10.40
CA ALA A 663 27.05 85.66 -10.64
C ALA A 663 26.89 86.57 -9.40
N ALA A 664 26.85 85.99 -8.20
CA ALA A 664 26.82 86.76 -6.95
C ALA A 664 28.12 87.56 -6.74
N MET A 665 29.28 86.95 -7.03
CA MET A 665 30.58 87.63 -6.99
C MET A 665 30.66 88.76 -8.01
N MET A 666 30.25 88.53 -9.26
CA MET A 666 30.21 89.58 -10.28
C MET A 666 29.24 90.70 -9.92
N ALA A 667 28.09 90.40 -9.31
CA ALA A 667 27.17 91.42 -8.82
C ALA A 667 27.80 92.28 -7.71
N GLU A 668 28.64 91.68 -6.85
CA GLU A 668 29.36 92.40 -5.79
C GLU A 668 30.54 93.22 -6.34
N GLU A 669 31.25 92.73 -7.35
CA GLU A 669 32.25 93.49 -8.11
C GLU A 669 31.63 94.66 -8.88
N LEU A 670 30.51 94.44 -9.55
CA LEU A 670 29.75 95.50 -10.23
C LEU A 670 29.28 96.56 -9.23
N LYS A 671 28.84 96.17 -8.03
CA LYS A 671 28.46 97.11 -6.97
C LYS A 671 29.65 97.93 -6.49
N LYS A 672 30.82 97.31 -6.30
CA LYS A 672 32.06 98.04 -5.98
C LYS A 672 32.41 99.02 -7.09
N GLU A 673 32.26 98.64 -8.35
CA GLU A 673 32.56 99.50 -9.50
C GLU A 673 31.53 100.63 -9.67
N GLN A 674 30.26 100.38 -9.32
CA GLN A 674 29.24 101.43 -9.23
C GLN A 674 29.54 102.41 -8.08
N ASP A 675 30.00 101.92 -6.93
CA ASP A 675 30.39 102.78 -5.80
C ASP A 675 31.63 103.62 -6.12
N THR A 676 32.64 103.06 -6.81
CA THR A 676 33.81 103.81 -7.30
C THR A 676 33.42 104.80 -8.39
N SER A 677 32.56 104.42 -9.33
CA SER A 677 32.01 105.33 -10.35
C SER A 677 31.22 106.48 -9.71
N ALA A 678 30.33 106.21 -8.77
CA ALA A 678 29.58 107.24 -8.04
C ALA A 678 30.47 108.15 -7.18
N HIS A 679 31.61 107.64 -6.69
CA HIS A 679 32.63 108.47 -6.04
C HIS A 679 33.33 109.38 -7.07
N LEU A 680 33.75 108.83 -8.22
CA LEU A 680 34.37 109.59 -9.30
C LEU A 680 33.42 110.65 -9.87
N GLU A 681 32.12 110.37 -9.96
CA GLU A 681 31.10 111.29 -10.45
C GLU A 681 30.85 112.43 -9.44
N ARG A 682 30.89 112.15 -8.13
CA ARG A 682 30.93 113.17 -7.08
C ARG A 682 32.19 114.03 -7.18
N MET A 683 33.35 113.42 -7.41
CA MET A 683 34.62 114.13 -7.57
C MET A 683 34.60 115.02 -8.84
N LYS A 684 34.03 114.52 -9.93
CA LYS A 684 33.80 115.25 -11.17
C LYS A 684 32.86 116.43 -10.96
N LYS A 685 31.72 116.27 -10.27
CA LYS A 685 30.83 117.38 -9.91
C LYS A 685 31.54 118.44 -9.07
N ASN A 686 32.37 118.04 -8.12
CA ASN A 686 33.19 118.98 -7.34
C ASN A 686 34.18 119.73 -8.23
N MET A 687 34.85 119.04 -9.18
CA MET A 687 35.74 119.69 -10.14
C MET A 687 34.98 120.62 -11.12
N GLU A 688 33.80 120.23 -11.60
CA GLU A 688 32.92 121.07 -12.41
C GLU A 688 32.46 122.33 -11.65
N GLN A 689 32.16 122.21 -10.36
CA GLN A 689 31.87 123.34 -9.48
C GLN A 689 33.10 124.26 -9.36
N THR A 690 34.29 123.68 -9.19
CA THR A 690 35.56 124.43 -9.11
C THR A 690 35.87 125.15 -10.43
N ILE A 691 35.59 124.52 -11.57
CA ILE A 691 35.71 125.11 -12.91
C ILE A 691 34.70 126.25 -13.09
N LYS A 692 33.46 126.10 -12.62
CA LYS A 692 32.46 127.19 -12.63
C LYS A 692 32.90 128.38 -11.78
N ASP A 693 33.46 128.14 -10.60
CA ASP A 693 33.97 129.22 -9.73
C ASP A 693 35.19 129.91 -10.35
N LEU A 694 36.05 129.17 -11.06
CA LEU A 694 37.17 129.74 -11.83
C LEU A 694 36.71 130.49 -13.08
N GLN A 695 35.66 130.01 -13.77
CA GLN A 695 35.01 130.73 -14.88
C GLN A 695 34.33 132.01 -14.39
N HIS A 696 33.67 131.99 -13.22
CA HIS A 696 33.09 133.20 -12.66
C HIS A 696 34.17 134.22 -12.26
N ARG A 697 35.31 133.77 -11.71
CA ARG A 697 36.47 134.62 -11.44
C ARG A 697 37.13 135.16 -12.71
N LEU A 698 37.10 134.41 -13.81
CA LEU A 698 37.56 134.86 -15.12
C LEU A 698 36.61 135.95 -15.67
N ASP A 699 35.30 135.74 -15.61
CA ASP A 699 34.29 136.73 -16.02
C ASP A 699 34.35 138.02 -15.18
N GLU A 700 34.65 137.92 -13.87
CA GLU A 700 34.90 139.08 -13.01
C GLU A 700 36.21 139.80 -13.36
N ALA A 701 37.28 139.07 -13.69
CA ALA A 701 38.53 139.65 -14.17
C ALA A 701 38.38 140.32 -15.54
N GLU A 702 37.58 139.74 -16.44
CA GLU A 702 37.26 140.32 -17.76
C GLU A 702 36.36 141.57 -17.65
N GLN A 703 35.37 141.59 -16.74
CA GLN A 703 34.57 142.79 -16.43
C GLN A 703 35.42 143.93 -15.85
N ILE A 704 36.41 143.62 -15.01
CA ILE A 704 37.34 144.61 -14.44
C ILE A 704 38.32 145.12 -15.53
N ALA A 705 38.80 144.26 -16.42
CA ALA A 705 39.64 144.65 -17.56
C ALA A 705 38.88 145.54 -18.58
N MET A 706 37.60 145.24 -18.85
CA MET A 706 36.75 146.01 -19.78
C MET A 706 36.35 147.39 -19.22
N LYS A 707 36.25 147.57 -17.90
CA LYS A 707 36.05 148.89 -17.26
C LYS A 707 37.35 149.69 -17.12
N GLY A 708 38.53 149.04 -17.07
CA GLY A 708 39.85 149.69 -17.08
C GLY A 708 40.27 150.21 -18.47
N GLY A 709 40.00 149.44 -19.53
CA GLY A 709 40.37 149.80 -20.91
C GLY A 709 39.71 151.09 -21.41
N LYS A 710 38.43 151.33 -21.07
CA LYS A 710 37.70 152.54 -21.50
C LYS A 710 38.21 153.84 -20.86
N LYS A 711 38.77 153.79 -19.65
CA LYS A 711 39.37 154.97 -18.99
C LYS A 711 40.80 155.26 -19.46
N GLN A 712 41.54 154.24 -19.89
CA GLN A 712 42.90 154.40 -20.42
C GLN A 712 42.88 154.98 -21.86
N VAL A 713 41.90 154.59 -22.68
CA VAL A 713 41.73 155.09 -24.06
C VAL A 713 41.32 156.58 -24.08
N GLN A 714 40.40 157.03 -23.21
CA GLN A 714 40.06 158.46 -23.11
C GLN A 714 41.23 159.34 -22.61
N LYS A 715 42.15 158.79 -21.81
CA LYS A 715 43.36 159.50 -21.37
C LYS A 715 44.43 159.59 -22.46
N LEU A 716 44.52 158.60 -23.33
CA LEU A 716 45.45 158.59 -24.46
C LEU A 716 44.92 159.44 -25.63
N GLU A 717 43.60 159.47 -25.87
CA GLU A 717 42.97 160.36 -26.85
C GLU A 717 43.07 161.85 -26.47
N ALA A 718 42.97 162.18 -25.17
CA ALA A 718 43.21 163.54 -24.67
C ALA A 718 44.69 163.96 -24.80
N ARG A 719 45.63 163.03 -24.56
CA ARG A 719 47.08 163.27 -24.72
C ARG A 719 47.47 163.46 -26.19
N VAL A 720 46.82 162.76 -27.12
CA VAL A 720 47.03 162.93 -28.57
C VAL A 720 46.50 164.30 -29.03
N ARG A 721 45.33 164.74 -28.55
CA ARG A 721 44.81 166.10 -28.87
C ARG A 721 45.63 167.24 -28.26
N GLU A 722 46.25 167.06 -27.10
CA GLU A 722 47.17 168.06 -26.53
C GLU A 722 48.49 168.13 -27.32
N LEU A 723 49.04 166.99 -27.73
CA LEU A 723 50.26 166.92 -28.54
C LEU A 723 50.05 167.41 -30.00
N GLU A 724 48.86 167.22 -30.57
CA GLU A 724 48.49 167.80 -31.87
C GLU A 724 48.39 169.33 -31.82
N ASN A 725 47.84 169.89 -30.73
CA ASN A 725 47.77 171.35 -30.52
C ASN A 725 49.14 171.98 -30.20
N GLU A 726 50.06 171.25 -29.55
CA GLU A 726 51.43 171.71 -29.33
C GLU A 726 52.27 171.70 -30.62
N VAL A 727 52.04 170.74 -31.53
CA VAL A 727 52.67 170.71 -32.86
C VAL A 727 52.14 171.81 -33.80
N GLU A 728 50.85 172.15 -33.76
CA GLU A 728 50.31 173.31 -34.50
C GLU A 728 50.78 174.66 -33.94
N SER A 729 50.97 174.77 -32.62
CA SER A 729 51.56 175.94 -31.95
C SER A 729 53.05 176.13 -32.31
N GLU A 730 53.82 175.03 -32.35
CA GLU A 730 55.23 175.03 -32.78
C GLU A 730 55.38 175.27 -34.29
N GLN A 731 54.46 174.78 -35.14
CA GLN A 731 54.45 175.12 -36.58
C GLN A 731 54.13 176.60 -36.84
N LYS A 732 53.28 177.24 -36.02
CA LYS A 732 53.04 178.69 -36.09
C LYS A 732 54.25 179.52 -35.63
N LYS A 733 54.93 179.11 -34.56
CA LYS A 733 56.16 179.76 -34.08
C LYS A 733 57.37 179.56 -35.00
N ALA A 734 57.48 178.39 -35.65
CA ALA A 734 58.49 178.14 -36.68
C ALA A 734 58.25 178.97 -37.96
N SER A 735 56.98 179.19 -38.35
CA SER A 735 56.62 180.06 -39.50
C SER A 735 56.99 181.54 -39.27
N ASP A 736 56.83 182.05 -38.05
CA ASP A 736 57.20 183.43 -37.70
C ASP A 736 58.71 183.59 -37.42
N ALA A 737 59.39 182.55 -36.94
CA ALA A 737 60.85 182.50 -36.84
C ALA A 737 61.52 182.49 -38.24
N VAL A 738 60.96 181.79 -39.23
CA VAL A 738 61.45 181.77 -40.62
C VAL A 738 61.25 183.11 -41.34
N LYS A 739 60.24 183.92 -40.97
CA LYS A 739 60.08 185.30 -41.46
C LYS A 739 61.06 186.28 -40.80
N GLY A 740 61.44 186.05 -39.54
CA GLY A 740 62.50 186.79 -38.84
C GLY A 740 63.89 186.52 -39.43
N VAL A 741 64.21 185.25 -39.71
CA VAL A 741 65.49 184.83 -40.30
C VAL A 741 65.70 185.44 -41.69
N LYS A 742 64.66 185.56 -42.54
CA LYS A 742 64.75 186.24 -43.85
C LYS A 742 65.00 187.76 -43.76
N LYS A 743 64.66 188.40 -42.63
CA LYS A 743 64.98 189.82 -42.35
C LYS A 743 66.42 190.00 -41.89
N TYR A 744 66.93 189.08 -41.07
CA TYR A 744 68.32 189.06 -40.62
C TYR A 744 69.29 188.57 -41.72
N GLU A 745 68.87 187.71 -42.64
CA GLU A 745 69.64 187.31 -43.83
C GLU A 745 69.82 188.46 -44.85
N ARG A 746 68.85 189.37 -45.00
CA ARG A 746 69.03 190.58 -45.81
C ARG A 746 69.99 191.58 -45.17
N ARG A 747 69.92 191.74 -43.84
CA ARG A 747 70.83 192.58 -43.05
C ARG A 747 72.28 192.04 -43.05
N ILE A 748 72.44 190.71 -43.03
CA ILE A 748 73.74 190.04 -43.12
C ILE A 748 74.30 190.12 -44.55
N LYS A 749 73.49 190.03 -45.61
CA LYS A 749 73.97 190.22 -46.99
C LYS A 749 74.38 191.67 -47.31
N GLU A 750 73.74 192.68 -46.72
CA GLU A 750 74.17 194.08 -46.81
C GLU A 750 75.49 194.33 -46.05
N LEU A 751 75.64 193.77 -44.84
CA LEU A 751 76.89 193.87 -44.06
C LEU A 751 78.05 193.07 -44.67
N THR A 752 77.77 191.95 -45.34
CA THR A 752 78.80 191.15 -46.05
C THR A 752 79.30 191.85 -47.31
N TYR A 753 78.41 192.52 -48.06
CA TYR A 753 78.78 193.35 -49.21
C TYR A 753 79.62 194.58 -48.80
N GLN A 754 79.27 195.23 -47.68
CA GLN A 754 80.05 196.33 -47.10
C GLN A 754 81.47 195.88 -46.67
N THR A 755 81.58 194.66 -46.11
CA THR A 755 82.88 194.10 -45.68
C THR A 755 83.74 193.62 -46.88
N GLU A 756 83.12 193.25 -48.00
CA GLU A 756 83.82 192.91 -49.25
C GLU A 756 84.27 194.14 -50.05
N GLU A 757 83.55 195.25 -49.96
CA GLU A 757 83.94 196.54 -50.55
C GLU A 757 85.10 197.19 -49.77
N ASP A 758 85.10 197.08 -48.44
CA ASP A 758 86.20 197.54 -47.58
C ASP A 758 87.48 196.68 -47.73
N ARG A 759 87.35 195.36 -47.97
CA ARG A 759 88.51 194.50 -48.30
C ARG A 759 89.16 194.83 -49.65
N LYS A 760 88.38 195.22 -50.66
CA LYS A 760 88.92 195.62 -51.97
C LYS A 760 89.61 196.97 -51.93
N ASN A 761 89.15 197.90 -51.09
CA ASN A 761 89.84 199.18 -50.85
C ASN A 761 91.15 198.99 -50.06
N LEU A 762 91.20 198.06 -49.11
CA LEU A 762 92.43 197.70 -48.37
C LEU A 762 93.48 197.05 -49.29
N ALA A 763 93.07 196.20 -50.23
CA ALA A 763 93.97 195.61 -51.22
C ALA A 763 94.58 196.64 -52.19
N ARG A 764 93.82 197.68 -52.57
CA ARG A 764 94.33 198.78 -53.41
C ARG A 764 95.33 199.69 -52.68
N LEU A 765 95.20 199.83 -51.37
CA LEU A 765 96.15 200.60 -50.54
C LEU A 765 97.44 199.82 -50.27
N GLN A 766 97.37 198.50 -50.13
CA GLN A 766 98.57 197.66 -49.96
C GLN A 766 99.45 197.64 -51.23
N ASP A 767 98.85 197.62 -52.41
CA ASP A 767 99.58 197.59 -53.69
C ASP A 767 100.23 198.93 -54.07
N LEU A 768 99.78 200.04 -53.45
CA LEU A 768 100.40 201.37 -53.57
C LEU A 768 101.61 201.51 -52.63
N VAL A 769 101.59 200.83 -51.48
CA VAL A 769 102.71 200.79 -50.51
C VAL A 769 103.88 199.98 -51.07
N ASP A 770 103.60 198.87 -51.76
CA ASP A 770 104.66 198.04 -52.36
C ASP A 770 105.35 198.72 -53.56
N LYS A 771 104.64 199.59 -54.29
CA LYS A 771 105.22 200.44 -55.35
C LYS A 771 106.12 201.57 -54.82
N LEU A 772 106.02 201.92 -53.53
CA LEU A 772 106.86 202.95 -52.92
C LEU A 772 108.08 202.38 -52.18
N GLN A 773 108.00 201.16 -51.63
CA GLN A 773 109.14 200.56 -50.91
C GLN A 773 110.28 200.08 -51.81
N LEU A 774 110.00 199.69 -53.07
CA LEU A 774 111.06 199.32 -54.01
C LEU A 774 111.79 200.53 -54.61
N LYS A 775 111.16 201.71 -54.64
CA LYS A 775 111.82 202.99 -54.98
C LYS A 775 112.74 203.52 -53.88
N VAL A 776 112.61 203.07 -52.64
CA VAL A 776 113.48 203.49 -51.52
C VAL A 776 114.74 202.63 -51.43
N LYS A 777 114.69 201.36 -51.85
CA LYS A 777 115.89 200.50 -51.90
C LYS A 777 116.87 200.86 -53.02
N SER A 778 116.43 201.58 -54.06
CA SER A 778 117.31 202.14 -55.09
C SER A 778 118.11 203.37 -54.64
N TYR A 779 117.80 203.98 -53.48
CA TYR A 779 118.49 205.20 -53.01
C TYR A 779 119.40 205.02 -51.79
N LYS A 780 119.42 203.85 -51.15
CA LYS A 780 120.25 203.61 -49.94
C LYS A 780 121.53 202.79 -50.18
N LYS A 781 121.87 202.49 -51.43
CA LYS A 781 123.14 201.86 -51.81
C LYS A 781 124.03 202.76 -52.68
N ALA A 782 123.80 204.08 -52.58
CA ALA A 782 124.59 205.12 -53.23
C ALA A 782 125.11 206.22 -52.27
N SER A 783 124.92 206.10 -50.95
CA SER A 783 125.41 207.11 -49.98
C SER A 783 125.98 206.45 -48.71
N GLU A 784 127.31 206.35 -48.62
CA GLU A 784 128.10 206.19 -47.39
C GLU A 784 128.31 204.73 -46.87
N ASP A 785 129.47 204.07 -46.97
CA ASP A 785 130.85 204.42 -47.34
C ASP A 785 131.30 205.83 -46.98
N ALA A 786 131.60 205.98 -45.70
CA ALA A 786 132.81 206.67 -45.26
C ALA A 786 132.92 208.18 -45.53
N ARG A 787 131.97 208.95 -44.99
CA ARG A 787 132.25 210.15 -44.15
C ARG A 787 131.14 210.18 -43.10
N GLY A 788 131.35 210.35 -41.82
CA GLY A 788 132.48 210.74 -40.98
C GLY A 788 131.91 210.93 -39.56
N PRO A 789 132.75 211.11 -38.53
CA PRO A 789 132.42 210.88 -37.13
C PRO A 789 131.82 212.09 -36.41
N GLU A 790 131.35 211.82 -35.18
CA GLU A 790 131.22 212.67 -33.98
C GLU A 790 129.81 212.76 -33.37
N GLU A 791 129.83 212.53 -32.04
CA GLU A 791 128.89 212.84 -30.95
C GLU A 791 127.48 212.21 -30.92
#